data_AF-A0A8H6Z4S4-F1
#
_entry.id   AF-A0A8H6Z4S4-F1
#
_cell.length_a   1.000
_cell.length_b   1.000
_cell.length_c   1.000
_cell.angle_alpha   90.00
_cell.angle_beta   90.00
_cell.angle_gamma   90.00
#
_symmetry.space_group_name_H-M   'P 1'
#
loop_
_entity.id
_entity.type
_entity.pdbx_description
1 polymer ?
#
loop_
_entity_poly.entity_id
_entity_poly.type
_entity_poly.pdbx_seq_one_letter_code
_entity_poly.pdbx_strand_id
1 'polypeptide(L)'
;MATHLHDELKTSPRIQVETKYGRITGGRAANGAAVFLEVPYALPPARFQDPQPLPDDFLYADREYTHAVQPTNDGQAQDSPFQDKVGLGEPTENALFLNIVSPPLFPSTQGFPVRVFLQFGSPHGLKSQAQYISAERSEVWVNIGYRLSAFGFLACDKPAIKGNFGFKDQWLALEWIKKNISAFGGDPENIQITGLSAGAHSVHQLLHFASHLPQGVQAPFNSAVLQSNAIVCAPRTAEELRPQFQALCRALKIDPSSSEATEQLLEVPASEITRVIESDAAGTEYGTFRGCLDGEWLPISPSPMIWQRTGDFARALREKGIKSILVGDLTEEWYLYSIAHPIKTPKDIARNLERYYPKQMVTALLSHYRSLPEDATSEASAKLFGEILSDSQVHLPTRMLVRDLHAADFPVFRYEIRWTPEQLRNKGHVTHGTDRALWAFRVPQLTESQLGIARTWLTRIMEEREAIESAGKPLRGPKDILILAENRGVEWSNDLQWDEKMRLPVAFPTETVYGLGALALDVSATSKIFSTKGRPADNPLIVHVSSFPMLHTLLPQDYVLSDSYTALMKHFWPGALTLLFPSDPNIIPSIITANQPTVAIRMPSHLVARALIAVANAPLAAPSANSSGKPSPTRAEHVLRDLDGKVSLILDGGACGVGLESTVVDGLHSDGAIRVLRPGGITVEDIERVLHEEMSDPPEVLVHRRDYRDEAIEAAPTTPGMKYRHYSPSVPVYLLYTASSPPNGVQPLEAGAFLASLRRFGTGERPVKVGILTPSDSPLGICTLPADGIEWTRFPLGRTAEPSVTAHLLFDGLLTLERQGVDLILIEEVPEEREGLAIMNRVKKAAGECRWIQFNTTDG
;
A
#
# COMPACT_ATOMS: atom_id res chain seq x y z
N MET A 1 -9.16 -21.07 37.85
CA MET A 1 -9.93 -20.48 36.74
C MET A 1 -9.85 -18.98 36.86
N ALA A 2 -9.89 -18.25 35.74
CA ALA A 2 -9.98 -16.79 35.79
C ALA A 2 -11.37 -16.38 36.28
N THR A 3 -11.43 -15.47 37.25
CA THR A 3 -12.68 -15.00 37.87
C THR A 3 -13.06 -13.64 37.27
N HIS A 4 -14.36 -13.38 37.14
CA HIS A 4 -14.84 -12.05 36.75
C HIS A 4 -14.69 -11.05 37.90
N LEU A 5 -14.32 -9.80 37.61
CA LEU A 5 -14.23 -8.75 38.63
C LEU A 5 -15.54 -8.62 39.42
N HIS A 6 -16.69 -8.75 38.75
CA HIS A 6 -17.99 -8.76 39.41
C HIS A 6 -18.09 -9.81 40.54
N ASP A 7 -17.59 -11.02 40.32
CA ASP A 7 -17.61 -12.08 41.34
C ASP A 7 -16.66 -11.77 42.50
N GLU A 8 -15.48 -11.21 42.21
CA GLU A 8 -14.57 -10.75 43.26
C GLU A 8 -15.19 -9.64 44.11
N LEU A 9 -16.01 -8.77 43.51
CA LEU A 9 -16.61 -7.62 44.17
C LEU A 9 -17.85 -7.96 45.02
N LYS A 10 -18.48 -9.14 44.87
CA LYS A 10 -19.69 -9.50 45.62
C LYS A 10 -19.50 -9.46 47.14
N THR A 11 -18.33 -9.88 47.62
CA THR A 11 -18.03 -10.00 49.06
C THR A 11 -16.89 -9.10 49.51
N SER A 12 -16.44 -8.17 48.64
CA SER A 12 -15.25 -7.37 48.91
C SER A 12 -15.51 -6.13 49.76
N PRO A 13 -14.46 -5.62 50.46
CA PRO A 13 -14.54 -4.33 51.14
C PRO A 13 -14.98 -3.23 50.18
N ARG A 14 -16.00 -2.46 50.58
CA ARG A 14 -16.48 -1.30 49.82
C ARG A 14 -15.50 -0.15 49.91
N ILE A 15 -15.42 0.61 48.81
CA ILE A 15 -14.63 1.84 48.73
C ILE A 15 -15.48 2.92 48.07
N GLN A 16 -15.35 4.16 48.55
CA GLN A 16 -16.15 5.28 48.10
C GLN A 16 -15.27 6.40 47.58
N VAL A 17 -15.76 7.09 46.56
CA VAL A 17 -15.17 8.32 46.02
C VAL A 17 -16.24 9.38 45.88
N GLU A 18 -15.87 10.63 46.14
CA GLU A 18 -16.72 11.78 45.89
C GLU A 18 -16.33 12.41 44.56
N THR A 19 -17.30 12.54 43.66
CA THR A 19 -17.15 13.22 42.37
C THR A 19 -18.01 14.48 42.35
N LYS A 20 -17.87 15.30 41.30
CA LYS A 20 -18.75 16.47 41.13
C LYS A 20 -20.24 16.09 40.93
N TYR A 21 -20.51 14.87 40.47
CA TYR A 21 -21.87 14.34 40.28
C TYR A 21 -22.33 13.50 41.49
N GLY A 22 -21.64 13.60 42.63
CA GLY A 22 -21.95 12.87 43.85
C GLY A 22 -21.11 11.62 44.06
N ARG A 23 -21.52 10.82 45.04
CA ARG A 23 -20.77 9.68 45.56
C ARG A 23 -20.88 8.46 44.65
N ILE A 24 -19.77 7.76 44.47
CA ILE A 24 -19.73 6.44 43.81
C ILE A 24 -19.20 5.42 44.82
N THR A 25 -19.90 4.29 44.94
CA THR A 25 -19.47 3.14 45.75
C THR A 25 -19.00 2.00 44.83
N GLY A 26 -17.72 1.63 44.96
CA GLY A 26 -17.09 0.46 44.34
C GLY A 26 -16.65 -0.58 45.38
N GLY A 27 -15.69 -1.43 45.03
CA GLY A 27 -15.10 -2.41 45.95
C GLY A 27 -13.63 -2.71 45.63
N ARG A 28 -13.00 -3.56 46.44
CA ARG A 28 -11.63 -4.03 46.17
C ARG A 28 -11.62 -5.40 45.49
N ALA A 29 -10.85 -5.55 44.43
CA ALA A 29 -10.53 -6.84 43.83
C ALA A 29 -9.68 -7.69 44.80
N ALA A 30 -9.54 -8.99 44.52
CA ALA A 30 -8.79 -9.92 45.37
C ALA A 30 -7.31 -9.55 45.52
N ASN A 31 -6.74 -8.84 44.54
CA ASN A 31 -5.37 -8.32 44.58
C ASN A 31 -5.24 -6.94 45.24
N GLY A 32 -6.32 -6.42 45.85
CA GLY A 32 -6.37 -5.15 46.57
C GLY A 32 -6.67 -3.92 45.70
N ALA A 33 -6.68 -4.04 44.37
CA ALA A 33 -7.00 -2.94 43.46
C ALA A 33 -8.43 -2.43 43.71
N ALA A 34 -8.64 -1.12 43.71
CA ALA A 34 -9.97 -0.53 43.84
C ALA A 34 -10.67 -0.51 42.49
N VAL A 35 -11.92 -0.95 42.43
CA VAL A 35 -12.67 -1.15 41.19
C VAL A 35 -14.04 -0.47 41.29
N PHE A 36 -14.38 0.26 40.24
CA PHE A 36 -15.66 0.94 40.03
C PHE A 36 -16.17 0.55 38.65
N LEU A 37 -17.26 -0.21 38.56
CA LEU A 37 -17.81 -0.71 37.29
C LEU A 37 -19.01 0.12 36.86
N GLU A 38 -19.18 0.31 35.56
CA GLU A 38 -20.34 1.01 34.98
C GLU A 38 -20.54 2.46 35.47
N VAL A 39 -19.47 3.22 35.69
CA VAL A 39 -19.56 4.65 36.02
C VAL A 39 -20.06 5.43 34.79
N PRO A 40 -21.26 6.05 34.82
CA PRO A 40 -21.78 6.77 33.67
C PRO A 40 -20.92 8.00 33.34
N TYR A 41 -20.61 8.17 32.05
CA TYR A 41 -19.92 9.37 31.54
C TYR A 41 -20.80 10.24 30.64
N ALA A 42 -21.96 9.73 30.24
CA ALA A 42 -22.92 10.37 29.34
C ALA A 42 -24.35 9.95 29.69
N LEU A 43 -25.34 10.69 29.19
CA LEU A 43 -26.74 10.28 29.26
C LEU A 43 -26.98 9.04 28.38
N PRO A 44 -27.96 8.17 28.71
CA PRO A 44 -28.29 7.01 27.88
C PRO A 44 -28.52 7.42 26.42
N PRO A 45 -27.92 6.72 25.45
CA PRO A 45 -27.95 7.16 24.06
C PRO A 45 -29.32 6.91 23.43
N ALA A 46 -29.83 7.90 22.70
CA ALA A 46 -30.81 7.65 21.66
C ALA A 46 -30.10 6.98 20.46
N ARG A 47 -30.79 6.05 19.79
CA ARG A 47 -30.25 5.36 18.60
C ARG A 47 -29.90 6.36 17.50
N PHE A 48 -28.74 6.14 16.89
CA PHE A 48 -28.23 6.91 15.76
C PHE A 48 -28.15 8.43 16.00
N GLN A 49 -27.91 8.83 17.24
CA GLN A 49 -27.67 10.21 17.65
C GLN A 49 -26.34 10.37 18.37
N ASP A 50 -25.78 11.58 18.33
CA ASP A 50 -24.54 11.91 19.03
C ASP A 50 -24.72 11.80 20.56
N PRO A 51 -23.73 11.29 21.30
CA PRO A 51 -23.84 11.12 22.74
C PRO A 51 -23.95 12.48 23.44
N GLN A 52 -24.73 12.53 24.51
CA GLN A 52 -24.95 13.75 25.28
C GLN A 52 -24.16 13.71 26.60
N PRO A 53 -23.40 14.77 26.95
CA PRO A 53 -22.70 14.84 28.22
C PRO A 53 -23.68 14.77 29.39
N LEU A 54 -23.19 14.32 30.56
CA LEU A 54 -23.93 14.50 31.80
C LEU A 54 -24.09 16.00 32.09
N PRO A 55 -25.32 16.50 32.36
CA PRO A 55 -25.53 17.90 32.72
C PRO A 55 -24.90 18.22 34.08
N ASP A 56 -24.66 19.50 34.36
CA ASP A 56 -23.97 19.93 35.59
C ASP A 56 -24.77 19.63 36.88
N ASP A 57 -26.09 19.49 36.78
CA ASP A 57 -27.00 19.11 37.86
C ASP A 57 -27.22 17.59 37.97
N PHE A 58 -26.53 16.79 37.14
CA PHE A 58 -26.62 15.33 37.19
C PHE A 58 -26.09 14.80 38.53
N LEU A 59 -26.82 13.83 39.09
CA LEU A 59 -26.40 13.11 40.29
C LEU A 59 -26.35 11.61 40.01
N TYR A 60 -25.25 10.98 40.42
CA TYR A 60 -25.14 9.53 40.43
C TYR A 60 -26.22 8.92 41.33
N ALA A 61 -26.80 7.82 40.87
CA ALA A 61 -27.74 7.06 41.68
C ALA A 61 -27.02 6.51 42.92
N ASP A 62 -27.70 6.52 44.07
CA ASP A 62 -27.20 5.89 45.30
C ASP A 62 -27.32 4.37 45.18
N ARG A 63 -26.41 3.79 44.39
CA ARG A 63 -26.34 2.35 44.08
C ARG A 63 -24.89 1.88 44.07
N GLU A 64 -24.71 0.58 44.19
CA GLU A 64 -23.41 -0.05 43.97
C GLU A 64 -23.11 -0.15 42.48
N TYR A 65 -21.94 0.36 42.10
CA TYR A 65 -21.43 0.32 40.74
C TYR A 65 -20.60 -0.97 40.56
N THR A 66 -21.31 -2.11 40.64
CA THR A 66 -20.75 -3.47 40.72
C THR A 66 -21.37 -4.48 39.76
N HIS A 67 -22.48 -4.17 39.05
CA HIS A 67 -23.17 -5.09 38.12
C HIS A 67 -22.78 -4.80 36.65
N ALA A 68 -23.10 -5.68 35.67
CA ALA A 68 -22.64 -5.52 34.28
C ALA A 68 -23.74 -5.83 33.24
N VAL A 69 -24.03 -4.93 32.28
CA VAL A 69 -25.17 -5.04 31.35
C VAL A 69 -24.69 -4.71 29.93
N GLN A 70 -24.89 -5.59 28.93
CA GLN A 70 -24.42 -5.37 27.54
C GLN A 70 -25.25 -6.07 26.45
N PRO A 71 -25.41 -5.49 25.24
CA PRO A 71 -26.17 -6.11 24.15
C PRO A 71 -25.60 -7.49 23.78
N THR A 72 -26.47 -8.40 23.35
CA THR A 72 -26.05 -9.70 22.77
C THR A 72 -25.17 -9.44 21.54
N ASN A 73 -23.96 -10.00 21.53
CA ASN A 73 -23.07 -10.03 20.37
C ASN A 73 -22.35 -11.39 20.38
N ASP A 74 -22.93 -12.35 19.65
CA ASP A 74 -22.51 -13.75 19.63
C ASP A 74 -21.51 -14.05 18.51
N GLY A 75 -21.36 -13.13 17.55
CA GLY A 75 -20.74 -13.40 16.24
C GLY A 75 -19.22 -13.63 16.18
N GLN A 76 -18.41 -13.39 17.22
CA GLN A 76 -16.93 -13.46 17.08
C GLN A 76 -16.17 -14.24 18.16
N ALA A 77 -16.87 -15.13 18.88
CA ALA A 77 -16.22 -16.02 19.84
C ALA A 77 -17.05 -17.30 20.07
N GLN A 78 -17.27 -18.08 19.00
CA GLN A 78 -18.23 -19.21 18.99
C GLN A 78 -18.03 -20.20 20.15
N ASP A 79 -16.80 -20.35 20.65
CA ASP A 79 -16.45 -21.28 21.74
C ASP A 79 -16.20 -20.63 23.11
N SER A 80 -16.32 -19.30 23.23
CA SER A 80 -16.18 -18.63 24.53
C SER A 80 -17.50 -18.64 25.30
N PRO A 81 -17.51 -18.90 26.61
CA PRO A 81 -18.70 -18.72 27.43
C PRO A 81 -19.28 -17.31 27.28
N PHE A 82 -20.60 -17.19 27.16
CA PHE A 82 -21.29 -15.92 26.90
C PHE A 82 -20.88 -14.82 27.90
N GLN A 83 -20.89 -15.13 29.19
CA GLN A 83 -20.47 -14.22 30.27
C GLN A 83 -19.03 -13.69 30.11
N ASP A 84 -18.12 -14.46 29.49
CA ASP A 84 -16.74 -14.04 29.26
C ASP A 84 -16.63 -13.00 28.13
N LYS A 85 -17.66 -12.94 27.26
CA LYS A 85 -17.77 -11.99 26.15
C LYS A 85 -18.42 -10.68 26.57
N VAL A 86 -19.52 -10.75 27.33
CA VAL A 86 -20.40 -9.59 27.55
C VAL A 86 -20.39 -9.04 28.97
N GLY A 87 -20.03 -9.85 29.98
CA GLY A 87 -20.17 -9.52 31.40
C GLY A 87 -21.35 -10.23 32.08
N LEU A 88 -21.70 -9.78 33.28
CA LEU A 88 -22.71 -10.41 34.15
C LEU A 88 -23.91 -9.48 34.42
N GLY A 89 -25.02 -9.71 33.71
CA GLY A 89 -26.31 -9.04 33.84
C GLY A 89 -27.13 -9.09 32.55
N GLU A 90 -28.31 -8.46 32.56
CA GLU A 90 -29.20 -8.44 31.38
C GLU A 90 -28.61 -7.62 30.22
N PRO A 91 -28.98 -7.86 28.96
CA PRO A 91 -28.52 -7.00 27.87
C PRO A 91 -29.15 -5.60 27.85
N THR A 92 -28.36 -4.55 27.54
CA THR A 92 -28.83 -3.17 27.35
C THR A 92 -28.16 -2.49 26.17
N GLU A 93 -28.85 -1.59 25.48
CA GLU A 93 -28.23 -0.69 24.49
C GLU A 93 -27.45 0.47 25.12
N ASN A 94 -27.62 0.72 26.43
CA ASN A 94 -26.86 1.76 27.12
C ASN A 94 -25.44 1.29 27.46
N ALA A 95 -24.53 1.44 26.51
CA ALA A 95 -23.12 1.11 26.68
C ALA A 95 -22.27 2.28 27.21
N LEU A 96 -22.85 3.43 27.58
CA LEU A 96 -22.07 4.66 27.86
C LEU A 96 -21.62 4.77 29.33
N PHE A 97 -20.66 3.93 29.68
CA PHE A 97 -20.07 3.88 31.02
C PHE A 97 -18.56 3.56 31.01
N LEU A 98 -17.93 3.69 32.17
CA LEU A 98 -16.52 3.40 32.40
C LEU A 98 -16.35 2.29 33.43
N ASN A 99 -15.38 1.41 33.21
CA ASN A 99 -14.83 0.54 34.26
C ASN A 99 -13.48 1.11 34.68
N ILE A 100 -13.39 1.59 35.92
CA ILE A 100 -12.20 2.25 36.47
C ILE A 100 -11.55 1.34 37.50
N VAL A 101 -10.25 1.08 37.32
CA VAL A 101 -9.44 0.25 38.21
C VAL A 101 -8.24 1.05 38.69
N SER A 102 -8.17 1.27 40.00
CA SER A 102 -7.09 1.99 40.66
C SER A 102 -6.17 1.01 41.40
N PRO A 103 -4.86 1.31 41.51
CA PRO A 103 -3.92 0.38 42.11
C PRO A 103 -4.21 0.13 43.60
N PRO A 104 -3.68 -0.95 44.21
CA PRO A 104 -3.92 -1.26 45.62
C PRO A 104 -3.54 -0.13 46.59
N LEU A 105 -2.58 0.71 46.21
CA LEU A 105 -2.15 1.90 46.94
C LEU A 105 -3.20 3.04 46.98
N PHE A 106 -4.30 2.93 46.24
CA PHE A 106 -5.41 3.88 46.31
C PHE A 106 -6.23 3.69 47.61
N PRO A 107 -6.65 4.77 48.29
CA PRO A 107 -6.44 6.19 47.97
C PRO A 107 -5.01 6.68 48.27
N SER A 108 -4.51 7.58 47.43
CA SER A 108 -3.15 8.17 47.50
C SER A 108 -3.21 9.70 47.42
N THR A 109 -2.20 10.38 47.97
CA THR A 109 -2.04 11.84 47.81
C THR A 109 -1.38 12.25 46.50
N GLN A 110 -0.73 11.30 45.81
CA GLN A 110 -0.12 11.50 44.49
C GLN A 110 -1.00 10.87 43.41
N GLY A 111 -1.14 11.56 42.28
CA GLY A 111 -1.86 11.05 41.10
C GLY A 111 -1.07 9.97 40.37
N PHE A 112 -1.72 8.87 40.04
CA PHE A 112 -1.15 7.76 39.26
C PHE A 112 -1.30 8.01 37.76
N PRO A 113 -0.35 7.57 36.90
CA PRO A 113 -0.54 7.59 35.45
C PRO A 113 -1.83 6.87 35.04
N VAL A 114 -2.51 7.40 34.03
CA VAL A 114 -3.79 6.89 33.56
C VAL A 114 -3.60 6.18 32.21
N ARG A 115 -4.17 4.97 32.09
CA ARG A 115 -4.26 4.19 30.85
C ARG A 115 -5.72 3.99 30.48
N VAL A 116 -6.10 4.45 29.30
CA VAL A 116 -7.46 4.28 28.78
C VAL A 116 -7.42 3.22 27.71
N PHE A 117 -8.02 2.06 27.98
CA PHE A 117 -8.03 0.94 27.06
C PHE A 117 -9.30 0.92 26.21
N LEU A 118 -9.11 0.89 24.89
CA LEU A 118 -10.14 0.70 23.88
C LEU A 118 -10.10 -0.76 23.44
N GLN A 119 -11.08 -1.53 23.88
CA GLN A 119 -11.20 -2.96 23.58
C GLN A 119 -11.90 -3.21 22.24
N PHE A 120 -11.88 -4.46 21.79
CA PHE A 120 -12.92 -4.98 20.90
C PHE A 120 -14.01 -5.66 21.76
N GLY A 121 -15.29 -5.36 21.50
CA GLY A 121 -16.40 -5.92 22.27
C GLY A 121 -16.57 -5.27 23.65
N SER A 122 -16.90 -6.08 24.66
CA SER A 122 -17.27 -5.58 26.00
C SER A 122 -16.06 -5.16 26.85
N PRO A 123 -16.14 -4.03 27.58
CA PRO A 123 -15.14 -3.63 28.56
C PRO A 123 -15.11 -4.55 29.81
N HIS A 124 -16.08 -5.46 29.97
CA HIS A 124 -16.18 -6.41 31.08
C HIS A 124 -15.51 -7.77 30.84
N GLY A 125 -15.14 -8.08 29.60
CA GLY A 125 -14.58 -9.39 29.26
C GLY A 125 -13.32 -9.73 30.06
N LEU A 126 -13.06 -11.02 30.28
CA LEU A 126 -11.87 -11.49 31.04
C LEU A 126 -10.55 -10.94 30.48
N LYS A 127 -10.49 -10.75 29.15
CA LYS A 127 -9.31 -10.19 28.46
C LYS A 127 -9.15 -8.67 28.64
N SER A 128 -10.19 -7.98 29.09
CA SER A 128 -10.22 -6.52 29.30
C SER A 128 -9.90 -6.13 30.75
N GLN A 129 -9.95 -7.08 31.68
CA GLN A 129 -9.68 -6.86 33.10
C GLN A 129 -8.27 -6.31 33.40
N ALA A 130 -8.22 -5.17 34.08
CA ALA A 130 -7.01 -4.38 34.26
C ALA A 130 -6.44 -4.39 35.70
N GLN A 131 -7.04 -5.11 36.65
CA GLN A 131 -6.59 -5.12 38.05
C GLN A 131 -5.15 -5.59 38.23
N TYR A 132 -4.68 -6.53 37.41
CA TYR A 132 -3.33 -7.05 37.52
C TYR A 132 -2.29 -6.03 37.04
N ILE A 133 -2.47 -5.46 35.84
CA ILE A 133 -1.56 -4.42 35.33
C ILE A 133 -1.61 -3.14 36.17
N SER A 134 -2.80 -2.76 36.66
CA SER A 134 -2.96 -1.62 37.57
C SER A 134 -2.15 -1.80 38.84
N ALA A 135 -2.24 -2.97 39.48
CA ALA A 135 -1.45 -3.29 40.68
C ALA A 135 0.05 -3.37 40.40
N GLU A 136 0.42 -3.98 39.29
CA GLU A 136 1.82 -4.19 38.88
C GLU A 136 2.55 -2.89 38.56
N ARG A 137 1.90 -1.95 37.87
CA ARG A 137 2.52 -0.71 37.38
C ARG A 137 2.17 0.52 38.21
N SER A 138 1.32 0.38 39.23
CA SER A 138 0.76 1.51 39.98
C SER A 138 0.11 2.54 39.05
N GLU A 139 -0.78 2.07 38.19
CA GLU A 139 -1.49 2.88 37.19
C GLU A 139 -2.99 2.78 37.38
N VAL A 140 -3.72 3.87 37.09
CA VAL A 140 -5.17 3.84 36.96
C VAL A 140 -5.53 3.41 35.56
N TRP A 141 -6.33 2.35 35.44
CA TRP A 141 -6.80 1.83 34.16
C TRP A 141 -8.29 2.09 33.99
N VAL A 142 -8.68 2.56 32.80
CA VAL A 142 -10.07 2.85 32.45
C VAL A 142 -10.42 2.12 31.16
N ASN A 143 -11.43 1.26 31.20
CA ASN A 143 -12.03 0.69 29.99
C ASN A 143 -13.31 1.45 29.66
N ILE A 144 -13.47 1.87 28.41
CA ILE A 144 -14.63 2.63 27.96
C ILE A 144 -15.67 1.69 27.36
N GLY A 145 -16.90 1.74 27.86
CA GLY A 145 -18.07 1.24 27.12
C GLY A 145 -18.48 2.25 26.05
N TYR A 146 -18.70 1.79 24.82
CA TYR A 146 -19.12 2.63 23.69
C TYR A 146 -19.96 1.81 22.71
N ARG A 147 -20.76 2.48 21.87
CA ARG A 147 -21.62 1.80 20.89
C ARG A 147 -20.81 1.09 19.81
N LEU A 148 -21.25 -0.12 19.47
CA LEU A 148 -20.61 -1.00 18.48
C LEU A 148 -21.55 -1.27 17.29
N SER A 149 -21.01 -1.88 16.24
CA SER A 149 -21.79 -2.35 15.07
C SER A 149 -22.68 -1.24 14.48
N ALA A 150 -23.86 -1.58 13.96
CA ALA A 150 -24.81 -0.62 13.40
C ALA A 150 -25.16 0.51 14.39
N PHE A 151 -25.28 0.23 15.69
CA PHE A 151 -25.61 1.24 16.70
C PHE A 151 -24.54 2.32 16.85
N GLY A 152 -23.27 1.95 16.65
CA GLY A 152 -22.14 2.88 16.73
C GLY A 152 -21.73 3.48 15.39
N PHE A 153 -22.01 2.81 14.27
CA PHE A 153 -21.34 3.09 13.00
C PHE A 153 -22.23 3.01 11.75
N LEU A 154 -23.55 2.84 11.89
CA LEU A 154 -24.46 3.00 10.75
C LEU A 154 -24.38 4.44 10.23
N ALA A 155 -24.09 4.59 8.94
CA ALA A 155 -24.03 5.87 8.25
C ALA A 155 -24.72 5.77 6.89
N CYS A 156 -25.34 6.86 6.45
CA CYS A 156 -26.02 6.96 5.18
C CYS A 156 -26.18 8.44 4.82
N ASP A 157 -26.06 8.81 3.55
CA ASP A 157 -26.33 10.18 3.13
C ASP A 157 -27.83 10.43 2.91
N LYS A 158 -28.59 9.39 2.51
CA LYS A 158 -30.03 9.44 2.21
C LYS A 158 -30.74 8.14 2.63
N PRO A 159 -31.52 8.16 3.74
CA PRO A 159 -31.71 9.27 4.68
C PRO A 159 -30.41 9.62 5.40
N ALA A 160 -30.28 10.87 5.87
CA ALA A 160 -29.07 11.35 6.51
C ALA A 160 -28.89 10.71 7.90
N ILE A 161 -27.89 9.84 8.04
CA ILE A 161 -27.44 9.24 9.31
C ILE A 161 -25.95 9.53 9.44
N LYS A 162 -25.57 10.30 10.47
CA LYS A 162 -24.21 10.84 10.63
C LYS A 162 -23.12 9.77 10.76
N GLY A 163 -23.42 8.63 11.40
CA GLY A 163 -22.43 7.62 11.74
C GLY A 163 -21.42 8.09 12.79
N ASN A 164 -20.32 7.34 12.92
CA ASN A 164 -19.21 7.63 13.85
C ASN A 164 -19.59 7.78 15.33
N PHE A 165 -20.81 7.42 15.73
CA PHE A 165 -21.33 7.54 17.10
C PHE A 165 -20.42 6.84 18.12
N GLY A 166 -19.93 5.64 17.80
CA GLY A 166 -19.01 4.90 18.67
C GLY A 166 -17.68 5.62 18.92
N PHE A 167 -17.18 6.41 17.97
CA PHE A 167 -15.98 7.24 18.19
C PHE A 167 -16.31 8.50 19.00
N LYS A 168 -17.47 9.11 18.77
CA LYS A 168 -17.96 10.26 19.57
C LYS A 168 -18.19 9.86 21.02
N ASP A 169 -18.67 8.65 21.27
CA ASP A 169 -18.82 8.05 22.60
C ASP A 169 -17.46 8.00 23.32
N GLN A 170 -16.45 7.46 22.65
CA GLN A 170 -15.08 7.37 23.18
C GLN A 170 -14.48 8.76 23.44
N TRP A 171 -14.71 9.74 22.57
CA TRP A 171 -14.22 11.10 22.78
C TRP A 171 -14.85 11.75 24.02
N LEU A 172 -16.17 11.65 24.16
CA LEU A 172 -16.88 12.18 25.32
C LEU A 172 -16.43 11.50 26.62
N ALA A 173 -16.16 10.19 26.58
CA ALA A 173 -15.56 9.47 27.69
C ALA A 173 -14.17 10.01 28.05
N LEU A 174 -13.31 10.31 27.07
CA LEU A 174 -11.99 10.91 27.32
C LEU A 174 -12.10 12.30 27.96
N GLU A 175 -13.05 13.13 27.53
CA GLU A 175 -13.33 14.42 28.17
C GLU A 175 -13.82 14.26 29.61
N TRP A 176 -14.66 13.26 29.87
CA TRP A 176 -15.08 12.93 31.23
C TRP A 176 -13.88 12.47 32.08
N ILE A 177 -13.02 11.60 31.55
CA ILE A 177 -11.84 11.08 32.26
C ILE A 177 -10.92 12.24 32.62
N LYS A 178 -10.58 13.11 31.66
CA LYS A 178 -9.75 14.30 31.88
C LYS A 178 -10.28 15.19 33.02
N LYS A 179 -11.59 15.31 33.17
CA LYS A 179 -12.24 16.15 34.19
C LYS A 179 -12.42 15.48 35.56
N ASN A 180 -12.49 14.15 35.63
CA ASN A 180 -12.95 13.45 36.84
C ASN A 180 -11.98 12.39 37.39
N ILE A 181 -10.96 11.97 36.64
CA ILE A 181 -10.13 10.81 37.02
C ILE A 181 -9.32 11.03 38.31
N SER A 182 -9.08 12.28 38.72
CA SER A 182 -8.44 12.60 40.00
C SER A 182 -9.20 12.09 41.22
N ALA A 183 -10.53 12.00 41.17
CA ALA A 183 -11.34 11.41 42.24
C ALA A 183 -11.05 9.91 42.44
N PHE A 184 -10.54 9.25 41.40
CA PHE A 184 -10.14 7.85 41.38
C PHE A 184 -8.61 7.70 41.51
N GLY A 185 -7.90 8.77 41.90
CA GLY A 185 -6.46 8.78 42.11
C GLY A 185 -5.62 8.88 40.84
N GLY A 186 -6.22 9.14 39.68
CA GLY A 186 -5.48 9.32 38.42
C GLY A 186 -4.95 10.74 38.25
N ASP A 187 -3.81 10.86 37.55
CA ASP A 187 -3.25 12.12 37.09
C ASP A 187 -3.87 12.53 35.74
N PRO A 188 -4.70 13.59 35.69
CA PRO A 188 -5.34 14.03 34.46
C PRO A 188 -4.34 14.58 33.44
N GLU A 189 -3.10 14.91 33.84
CA GLU A 189 -2.03 15.37 32.94
C GLU A 189 -1.17 14.23 32.39
N ASN A 190 -1.45 12.97 32.74
CA ASN A 190 -0.73 11.79 32.28
C ASN A 190 -1.71 10.70 31.82
N ILE A 191 -2.41 10.97 30.71
CA ILE A 191 -3.39 10.07 30.11
C ILE A 191 -2.82 9.52 28.80
N GLN A 192 -2.66 8.19 28.77
CA GLN A 192 -2.31 7.44 27.56
C GLN A 192 -3.52 6.64 27.09
N ILE A 193 -3.87 6.76 25.81
CA ILE A 193 -4.86 5.87 25.18
C ILE A 193 -4.16 4.66 24.58
N THR A 194 -4.75 3.47 24.73
CA THR A 194 -4.21 2.23 24.17
C THR A 194 -5.35 1.39 23.62
N GLY A 195 -5.14 0.71 22.50
CA GLY A 195 -6.17 -0.12 21.91
C GLY A 195 -5.61 -1.37 21.24
N LEU A 196 -6.42 -2.42 21.20
CA LEU A 196 -6.13 -3.67 20.50
C LEU A 196 -7.09 -3.85 19.33
N SER A 197 -6.58 -4.20 18.15
CA SER A 197 -7.41 -4.51 16.97
C SER A 197 -8.31 -3.32 16.57
N ALA A 198 -9.64 -3.51 16.52
CA ALA A 198 -10.61 -2.42 16.36
C ALA A 198 -10.43 -1.27 17.37
N GLY A 199 -9.90 -1.55 18.57
CA GLY A 199 -9.49 -0.54 19.53
C GLY A 199 -8.29 0.28 19.06
N ALA A 200 -7.27 -0.34 18.46
CA ALA A 200 -6.14 0.37 17.86
C ALA A 200 -6.57 1.21 16.64
N HIS A 201 -7.52 0.69 15.85
CA HIS A 201 -8.19 1.48 14.80
C HIS A 201 -8.87 2.72 15.40
N SER A 202 -9.57 2.55 16.52
CA SER A 202 -10.22 3.66 17.25
C SER A 202 -9.20 4.68 17.78
N VAL A 203 -8.07 4.23 18.35
CA VAL A 203 -6.97 5.11 18.76
C VAL A 203 -6.49 5.97 17.58
N HIS A 204 -6.29 5.36 16.41
CA HIS A 204 -5.87 6.11 15.23
C HIS A 204 -6.94 7.12 14.76
N GLN A 205 -8.23 6.76 14.83
CA GLN A 205 -9.34 7.68 14.54
C GLN A 205 -9.36 8.88 15.50
N LEU A 206 -9.17 8.64 16.79
CA LEU A 206 -9.12 9.68 17.82
C LEU A 206 -7.90 10.60 17.65
N LEU A 207 -6.76 10.07 17.23
CA LEU A 207 -5.59 10.88 16.88
C LEU A 207 -5.88 11.80 15.70
N HIS A 208 -6.53 11.28 14.64
CA HIS A 208 -6.94 12.12 13.50
C HIS A 208 -7.92 13.22 13.93
N PHE A 209 -8.94 12.89 14.72
CA PHE A 209 -9.87 13.88 15.26
C PHE A 209 -9.13 14.93 16.12
N ALA A 210 -8.28 14.49 17.03
CA ALA A 210 -7.47 15.36 17.88
C ALA A 210 -6.63 16.34 17.04
N SER A 211 -6.00 15.88 15.96
CA SER A 211 -5.17 16.72 15.08
C SER A 211 -5.95 17.87 14.39
N HIS A 212 -7.28 17.81 14.36
CA HIS A 212 -8.14 18.85 13.77
C HIS A 212 -8.87 19.70 14.81
N LEU A 213 -8.59 19.52 16.11
CA LEU A 213 -9.17 20.38 17.13
C LEU A 213 -8.86 21.85 16.87
N PRO A 214 -9.74 22.78 17.30
CA PRO A 214 -9.48 24.21 17.16
C PRO A 214 -8.14 24.65 17.76
N GLN A 215 -7.56 25.71 17.24
CA GLN A 215 -6.30 26.27 17.75
C GLN A 215 -6.42 26.58 19.25
N GLY A 216 -5.39 26.22 20.04
CA GLY A 216 -5.36 26.41 21.50
C GLY A 216 -6.10 25.34 22.31
N VAL A 217 -6.93 24.49 21.69
CA VAL A 217 -7.57 23.35 22.36
C VAL A 217 -6.60 22.18 22.39
N GLN A 218 -6.32 21.64 23.59
CA GLN A 218 -5.47 20.46 23.79
C GLN A 218 -6.29 19.18 23.72
N ALA A 219 -5.67 18.07 23.31
CA ALA A 219 -6.30 16.76 23.40
C ALA A 219 -6.47 16.32 24.87
N PRO A 220 -7.50 15.52 25.21
CA PRO A 220 -7.70 15.01 26.56
C PRO A 220 -6.72 13.88 26.95
N PHE A 221 -5.70 13.62 26.12
CA PHE A 221 -4.66 12.62 26.32
C PHE A 221 -3.34 13.10 25.71
N ASN A 222 -2.23 12.49 26.11
CA ASN A 222 -0.88 12.94 25.75
C ASN A 222 0.00 11.85 25.15
N SER A 223 -0.41 10.59 25.09
CA SER A 223 0.29 9.57 24.30
C SER A 223 -0.66 8.46 23.85
N ALA A 224 -0.23 7.66 22.88
CA ALA A 224 -1.05 6.59 22.31
C ALA A 224 -0.27 5.29 22.06
N VAL A 225 -0.95 4.14 22.21
CA VAL A 225 -0.43 2.80 21.86
C VAL A 225 -1.42 2.07 20.96
N LEU A 226 -0.98 1.65 19.78
CA LEU A 226 -1.77 0.93 18.80
C LEU A 226 -1.27 -0.52 18.70
N GLN A 227 -2.05 -1.47 19.21
CA GLN A 227 -1.74 -2.90 19.19
C GLN A 227 -2.47 -3.57 18.02
N SER A 228 -1.72 -3.98 17.00
CA SER A 228 -2.16 -4.76 15.85
C SER A 228 -3.26 -4.13 15.00
N ASN A 229 -3.26 -2.81 14.79
CA ASN A 229 -4.09 -2.17 13.76
C ASN A 229 -3.68 -0.72 13.50
N ALA A 230 -3.97 -0.21 12.30
CA ALA A 230 -4.00 1.21 11.97
C ALA A 230 -4.87 1.45 10.72
N ILE A 231 -5.11 2.72 10.36
CA ILE A 231 -5.89 3.08 9.17
C ILE A 231 -4.98 3.01 7.93
N VAL A 232 -5.38 2.22 6.92
CA VAL A 232 -4.61 2.06 5.66
C VAL A 232 -5.10 2.98 4.55
N CYS A 233 -6.41 3.27 4.52
CA CYS A 233 -7.05 4.13 3.54
C CYS A 233 -8.15 4.95 4.20
N ALA A 234 -8.60 6.02 3.55
CA ALA A 234 -9.75 6.78 4.04
C ALA A 234 -10.98 5.85 4.18
N PRO A 235 -11.82 6.06 5.21
CA PRO A 235 -13.09 5.33 5.32
C PRO A 235 -14.04 5.65 4.15
N ARG A 236 -15.05 4.81 3.96
CA ARG A 236 -16.12 5.06 2.98
C ARG A 236 -16.90 6.32 3.34
N THR A 237 -17.35 7.05 2.33
CA THR A 237 -18.29 8.16 2.49
C THR A 237 -19.69 7.66 2.85
N ALA A 238 -20.54 8.55 3.37
CA ALA A 238 -21.94 8.21 3.69
C ALA A 238 -22.73 7.73 2.46
N GLU A 239 -22.41 8.24 1.26
CA GLU A 239 -22.99 7.78 0.01
C GLU A 239 -22.56 6.36 -0.36
N GLU A 240 -21.26 6.04 -0.23
CA GLU A 240 -20.76 4.69 -0.48
C GLU A 240 -21.31 3.65 0.53
N LEU A 241 -21.78 4.11 1.70
CA LEU A 241 -22.42 3.27 2.71
C LEU A 241 -23.95 3.15 2.53
N ARG A 242 -24.56 3.94 1.65
CA ARG A 242 -26.01 3.85 1.33
C ARG A 242 -26.47 2.42 0.99
N PRO A 243 -25.74 1.61 0.18
CA PRO A 243 -26.12 0.23 -0.08
C PRO A 243 -26.16 -0.65 1.18
N GLN A 244 -25.26 -0.42 2.15
CA GLN A 244 -25.26 -1.15 3.43
C GLN A 244 -26.53 -0.82 4.24
N PHE A 245 -26.91 0.45 4.32
CA PHE A 245 -28.16 0.87 4.95
C PHE A 245 -29.37 0.22 4.26
N GLN A 246 -29.44 0.28 2.93
CA GLN A 246 -30.54 -0.30 2.15
C GLN A 246 -30.65 -1.81 2.37
N ALA A 247 -29.52 -2.51 2.42
CA ALA A 247 -29.49 -3.95 2.64
C ALA A 247 -29.95 -4.33 4.05
N LEU A 248 -29.54 -3.57 5.07
CA LEU A 248 -30.02 -3.73 6.45
C LEU A 248 -31.54 -3.53 6.53
N CYS A 249 -32.06 -2.44 5.97
CA CYS A 249 -33.51 -2.18 5.96
C CYS A 249 -34.29 -3.30 5.28
N ARG A 250 -33.86 -3.75 4.09
CA ARG A 250 -34.55 -4.84 3.37
C ARG A 250 -34.54 -6.15 4.17
N ALA A 251 -33.43 -6.49 4.80
CA ALA A 251 -33.34 -7.67 5.66
C ALA A 251 -34.27 -7.58 6.90
N LEU A 252 -34.52 -6.36 7.38
CA LEU A 252 -35.48 -6.04 8.44
C LEU A 252 -36.92 -5.81 7.93
N LYS A 253 -37.18 -6.01 6.63
CA LYS A 253 -38.48 -5.79 5.98
C LYS A 253 -38.97 -4.32 6.05
N ILE A 254 -38.03 -3.38 6.10
CA ILE A 254 -38.24 -1.93 5.98
C ILE A 254 -37.98 -1.53 4.53
N ASP A 255 -38.85 -0.71 3.93
CA ASP A 255 -38.60 -0.12 2.61
C ASP A 255 -37.56 1.01 2.75
N PRO A 256 -36.33 0.86 2.23
CA PRO A 256 -35.30 1.86 2.41
C PRO A 256 -35.54 3.16 1.62
N SER A 257 -36.53 3.17 0.71
CA SER A 257 -36.93 4.38 -0.02
C SER A 257 -38.03 5.17 0.69
N SER A 258 -38.63 4.61 1.73
CA SER A 258 -39.63 5.29 2.55
C SER A 258 -39.02 6.50 3.27
N SER A 259 -39.76 7.61 3.32
CA SER A 259 -39.39 8.74 4.17
C SER A 259 -39.40 8.40 5.65
N GLU A 260 -40.08 7.32 6.04
CA GLU A 260 -40.21 6.84 7.42
C GLU A 260 -39.19 5.72 7.76
N ALA A 261 -38.28 5.38 6.85
CA ALA A 261 -37.38 4.23 7.02
C ALA A 261 -36.50 4.35 8.27
N THR A 262 -36.08 5.57 8.61
CA THR A 262 -35.28 5.83 9.82
C THR A 262 -36.13 5.67 11.08
N GLU A 263 -37.35 6.21 11.12
CA GLU A 263 -38.28 6.04 12.25
C GLU A 263 -38.61 4.56 12.46
N GLN A 264 -38.89 3.81 11.40
CA GLN A 264 -39.15 2.37 11.47
C GLN A 264 -37.94 1.61 12.05
N LEU A 265 -36.71 2.00 11.67
CA LEU A 265 -35.50 1.39 12.19
C LEU A 265 -35.28 1.66 13.69
N LEU A 266 -35.75 2.81 14.21
CA LEU A 266 -35.69 3.12 15.64
C LEU A 266 -36.56 2.17 16.48
N GLU A 267 -37.67 1.68 15.93
CA GLU A 267 -38.61 0.78 16.62
C GLU A 267 -38.19 -0.71 16.57
N VAL A 268 -37.24 -1.10 15.73
CA VAL A 268 -36.80 -2.50 15.60
C VAL A 268 -36.12 -2.97 16.89
N PRO A 269 -36.42 -4.17 17.43
CA PRO A 269 -35.67 -4.69 18.57
C PRO A 269 -34.17 -4.84 18.27
N ALA A 270 -33.30 -4.44 19.20
CA ALA A 270 -31.85 -4.49 18.98
C ALA A 270 -31.34 -5.89 18.63
N SER A 271 -31.92 -6.92 19.25
CA SER A 271 -31.59 -8.33 18.98
C SER A 271 -31.90 -8.73 17.53
N GLU A 272 -32.91 -8.14 16.90
CA GLU A 272 -33.25 -8.42 15.51
C GLU A 272 -32.25 -7.77 14.54
N ILE A 273 -31.82 -6.53 14.81
CA ILE A 273 -30.74 -5.86 14.07
C ILE A 273 -29.47 -6.71 14.16
N THR A 274 -29.07 -7.10 15.37
CA THR A 274 -27.87 -7.93 15.58
C THR A 274 -27.98 -9.26 14.83
N ARG A 275 -29.11 -9.96 14.91
CA ARG A 275 -29.32 -11.24 14.23
C ARG A 275 -29.16 -11.10 12.71
N VAL A 276 -29.68 -10.04 12.10
CA VAL A 276 -29.52 -9.78 10.65
C VAL A 276 -28.05 -9.64 10.27
N ILE A 277 -27.26 -8.98 11.11
CA ILE A 277 -25.82 -8.76 10.88
C ILE A 277 -25.04 -10.07 11.06
N GLU A 278 -25.28 -10.79 12.15
CA GLU A 278 -24.55 -12.04 12.48
C GLU A 278 -24.87 -13.20 11.52
N SER A 279 -26.07 -13.22 10.95
CA SER A 279 -26.47 -14.22 9.96
C SER A 279 -26.07 -13.87 8.52
N ASP A 280 -25.40 -12.73 8.31
CA ASP A 280 -25.15 -12.14 6.99
C ASP A 280 -26.43 -11.98 6.14
N ALA A 281 -27.60 -11.85 6.77
CA ALA A 281 -28.87 -11.72 6.04
C ALA A 281 -28.97 -10.41 5.24
N ALA A 282 -28.21 -9.38 5.63
CA ALA A 282 -28.02 -8.17 4.85
C ALA A 282 -27.08 -8.37 3.65
N GLY A 283 -26.38 -9.50 3.54
CA GLY A 283 -25.33 -9.77 2.55
C GLY A 283 -23.94 -9.74 3.16
N THR A 284 -23.05 -10.62 2.67
CA THR A 284 -21.68 -10.81 3.18
C THR A 284 -20.90 -9.50 3.22
N GLU A 285 -20.90 -8.72 2.14
CA GLU A 285 -20.17 -7.45 2.06
C GLU A 285 -20.71 -6.35 2.99
N TYR A 286 -21.92 -6.52 3.54
CA TYR A 286 -22.62 -5.51 4.35
C TYR A 286 -22.66 -5.83 5.85
N GLY A 287 -22.14 -6.98 6.29
CA GLY A 287 -22.19 -7.41 7.69
C GLY A 287 -21.17 -6.76 8.64
N THR A 288 -20.40 -5.75 8.22
CA THR A 288 -19.42 -5.06 9.08
C THR A 288 -19.59 -3.54 9.01
N PHE A 289 -19.85 -2.92 10.15
CA PHE A 289 -20.04 -1.48 10.28
C PHE A 289 -18.76 -0.82 10.81
N ARG A 290 -18.25 0.19 10.10
CA ARG A 290 -17.00 0.91 10.40
C ARG A 290 -17.22 2.42 10.32
N GLY A 291 -16.18 3.17 10.69
CA GLY A 291 -16.17 4.62 10.55
C GLY A 291 -16.54 5.10 9.14
N CYS A 292 -17.14 6.29 9.09
CA CYS A 292 -17.55 6.99 7.88
C CYS A 292 -16.68 8.24 7.68
N LEU A 293 -16.34 8.55 6.43
CA LEU A 293 -15.79 9.85 6.05
C LEU A 293 -16.95 10.82 5.86
N ASP A 294 -17.28 11.57 6.91
CA ASP A 294 -18.49 12.41 7.01
C ASP A 294 -18.21 13.91 6.85
N GLY A 295 -16.96 14.35 6.90
CA GLY A 295 -16.58 15.77 6.89
C GLY A 295 -16.74 16.49 8.23
N GLU A 296 -17.31 15.85 9.24
CA GLU A 296 -17.47 16.38 10.60
C GLU A 296 -16.45 15.75 11.55
N TRP A 297 -16.44 14.41 11.67
CA TRP A 297 -15.49 13.65 12.48
C TRP A 297 -14.13 13.53 11.80
N LEU A 298 -14.12 13.29 10.49
CA LEU A 298 -12.92 13.30 9.67
C LEU A 298 -13.10 14.25 8.49
N PRO A 299 -12.14 15.14 8.22
CA PRO A 299 -12.23 16.03 7.07
C PRO A 299 -12.12 15.25 5.76
N ILE A 300 -12.88 15.70 4.76
CA ILE A 300 -12.85 15.11 3.41
C ILE A 300 -11.58 15.53 2.65
N SER A 301 -11.15 16.79 2.84
CA SER A 301 -10.02 17.37 2.13
C SER A 301 -9.14 18.24 3.05
N PRO A 302 -7.82 17.98 3.11
CA PRO A 302 -7.18 16.76 2.61
C PRO A 302 -7.76 15.52 3.31
N SER A 303 -7.81 14.38 2.62
CA SER A 303 -8.26 13.14 3.27
C SER A 303 -7.32 12.76 4.42
N PRO A 304 -7.78 11.98 5.43
CA PRO A 304 -6.97 11.67 6.61
C PRO A 304 -5.59 11.08 6.28
N MET A 305 -5.51 10.23 5.24
CA MET A 305 -4.24 9.62 4.83
C MET A 305 -3.34 10.58 4.03
N ILE A 306 -3.90 11.61 3.39
CA ILE A 306 -3.10 12.70 2.80
C ILE A 306 -2.57 13.60 3.92
N TRP A 307 -3.42 13.98 4.87
CA TRP A 307 -3.04 14.75 6.06
C TRP A 307 -1.92 14.08 6.86
N GLN A 308 -1.98 12.75 7.02
CA GLN A 308 -0.90 11.97 7.64
C GLN A 308 0.42 12.12 6.88
N ARG A 309 0.39 11.84 5.58
CA ARG A 309 1.58 11.75 4.72
C ARG A 309 2.30 13.07 4.48
N THR A 310 1.61 14.20 4.58
CA THR A 310 2.23 15.55 4.46
C THR A 310 3.04 15.94 5.71
N GLY A 311 2.92 15.18 6.80
CA GLY A 311 3.48 15.52 8.10
C GLY A 311 2.67 16.56 8.87
N ASP A 312 1.59 17.11 8.30
CA ASP A 312 0.73 18.07 9.00
C ASP A 312 0.03 17.41 10.18
N PHE A 313 -0.39 16.15 10.03
CA PHE A 313 -0.89 15.33 11.13
C PHE A 313 0.06 15.30 12.32
N ALA A 314 1.34 15.03 12.09
CA ALA A 314 2.35 14.94 13.14
C ALA A 314 2.59 16.29 13.83
N ARG A 315 2.67 17.38 13.05
CA ARG A 315 2.80 18.75 13.56
C ARG A 315 1.60 19.13 14.43
N ALA A 316 0.40 18.89 13.92
CA ALA A 316 -0.83 19.18 14.64
C ALA A 316 -0.93 18.35 15.93
N LEU A 317 -0.63 17.05 15.92
CA LEU A 317 -0.61 16.24 17.14
C LEU A 317 0.30 16.83 18.22
N ARG A 318 1.50 17.30 17.84
CA ARG A 318 2.43 17.97 18.76
C ARG A 318 1.82 19.24 19.35
N GLU A 319 1.16 20.06 18.53
CA GLU A 319 0.46 21.27 18.99
C GLU A 319 -0.70 20.98 19.96
N LYS A 320 -1.33 19.80 19.83
CA LYS A 320 -2.42 19.34 20.69
C LYS A 320 -1.95 18.62 21.96
N GLY A 321 -0.64 18.59 22.20
CA GLY A 321 -0.05 18.05 23.43
C GLY A 321 0.20 16.53 23.39
N ILE A 322 0.12 15.88 22.23
CA ILE A 322 0.48 14.48 22.09
C ILE A 322 2.00 14.37 22.00
N LYS A 323 2.58 13.66 22.95
CA LYS A 323 4.02 13.50 23.17
C LYS A 323 4.61 12.32 22.44
N SER A 324 3.89 11.20 22.30
CA SER A 324 4.39 10.00 21.64
C SER A 324 3.30 9.08 21.10
N ILE A 325 3.68 8.29 20.10
CA ILE A 325 2.88 7.19 19.56
C ILE A 325 3.72 5.93 19.53
N LEU A 326 3.18 4.84 20.06
CA LEU A 326 3.74 3.49 19.93
C LEU A 326 2.80 2.66 19.07
N VAL A 327 3.37 1.82 18.22
CA VAL A 327 2.58 0.93 17.38
C VAL A 327 3.29 -0.39 17.19
N GLY A 328 2.57 -1.49 17.11
CA GLY A 328 3.18 -2.79 16.84
C GLY A 328 2.19 -3.87 16.47
N ASP A 329 2.73 -5.04 16.20
CA ASP A 329 2.04 -6.18 15.60
C ASP A 329 2.73 -7.51 15.99
N LEU A 330 2.09 -8.62 15.64
CA LEU A 330 2.61 -9.97 15.85
C LEU A 330 3.14 -10.55 14.54
N THR A 331 3.96 -11.61 14.61
CA THR A 331 4.55 -12.24 13.42
C THR A 331 3.53 -12.99 12.55
N GLU A 332 2.50 -13.59 13.15
CA GLU A 332 1.56 -14.48 12.46
C GLU A 332 0.12 -13.95 12.51
N GLU A 333 -0.04 -12.63 12.35
CA GLU A 333 -1.35 -11.93 12.31
C GLU A 333 -2.34 -12.60 11.34
N TRP A 334 -1.84 -13.09 10.21
CA TRP A 334 -2.63 -13.74 9.15
C TRP A 334 -3.57 -14.83 9.67
N TYR A 335 -3.17 -15.55 10.73
CA TYR A 335 -3.90 -16.73 11.17
C TYR A 335 -5.28 -16.38 11.72
N LEU A 336 -5.39 -15.43 12.66
CA LEU A 336 -6.71 -15.01 13.17
C LEU A 336 -7.58 -14.46 12.03
N TYR A 337 -6.99 -13.66 11.13
CA TYR A 337 -7.72 -13.09 10.01
C TYR A 337 -8.20 -14.15 9.01
N SER A 338 -7.47 -15.26 8.84
CA SER A 338 -7.88 -16.37 7.97
C SER A 338 -9.18 -17.04 8.40
N ILE A 339 -9.50 -16.98 9.70
CA ILE A 339 -10.70 -17.58 10.30
C ILE A 339 -11.72 -16.53 10.77
N ALA A 340 -11.49 -15.26 10.47
CA ALA A 340 -12.39 -14.18 10.90
C ALA A 340 -13.75 -14.24 10.17
N HIS A 341 -13.78 -14.79 8.96
CA HIS A 341 -14.98 -14.98 8.16
C HIS A 341 -14.96 -16.35 7.47
N PRO A 342 -16.12 -16.98 7.22
CA PRO A 342 -16.17 -18.20 6.41
C PRO A 342 -15.69 -17.97 4.97
N ILE A 343 -14.63 -18.67 4.55
CA ILE A 343 -14.12 -18.69 3.17
C ILE A 343 -14.26 -20.11 2.61
N LYS A 344 -15.12 -20.32 1.61
CA LYS A 344 -15.31 -21.64 0.99
C LYS A 344 -14.54 -21.77 -0.31
N THR A 345 -14.48 -20.69 -1.08
CA THR A 345 -13.84 -20.64 -2.40
C THR A 345 -13.04 -19.35 -2.57
N PRO A 346 -12.13 -19.26 -3.57
CA PRO A 346 -11.42 -18.02 -3.87
C PRO A 346 -12.35 -16.83 -4.17
N LYS A 347 -13.56 -17.07 -4.67
CA LYS A 347 -14.56 -16.02 -4.97
C LYS A 347 -15.07 -15.30 -3.71
N ASP A 348 -14.94 -15.92 -2.54
CA ASP A 348 -15.39 -15.34 -1.26
C ASP A 348 -14.40 -14.31 -0.72
N ILE A 349 -13.14 -14.31 -1.18
CA ILE A 349 -12.08 -13.42 -0.70
C ILE A 349 -12.47 -11.95 -0.96
N ALA A 350 -12.82 -11.61 -2.20
CA ALA A 350 -13.17 -10.24 -2.58
C ALA A 350 -14.37 -9.71 -1.77
N ARG A 351 -15.44 -10.50 -1.66
CA ARG A 351 -16.65 -10.13 -0.92
C ARG A 351 -16.38 -9.87 0.56
N ASN A 352 -15.54 -10.69 1.19
CA ASN A 352 -15.18 -10.49 2.60
C ASN A 352 -14.21 -9.32 2.80
N LEU A 353 -13.34 -9.01 1.83
CA LEU A 353 -12.54 -7.77 1.86
C LEU A 353 -13.41 -6.51 1.70
N GLU A 354 -14.47 -6.58 0.91
CA GLU A 354 -15.46 -5.50 0.75
C GLU A 354 -16.26 -5.21 2.02
N ARG A 355 -16.20 -6.05 3.06
CA ARG A 355 -16.68 -5.69 4.41
C ARG A 355 -15.89 -4.51 5.01
N TYR A 356 -14.63 -4.37 4.64
CA TYR A 356 -13.68 -3.48 5.28
C TYR A 356 -13.25 -2.29 4.43
N TYR A 357 -13.19 -2.47 3.10
CA TYR A 357 -12.56 -1.50 2.19
C TYR A 357 -13.44 -1.17 0.98
N PRO A 358 -13.38 0.06 0.42
CA PRO A 358 -14.02 0.39 -0.85
C PRO A 358 -13.61 -0.57 -1.97
N LYS A 359 -14.51 -0.81 -2.95
CA LYS A 359 -14.26 -1.76 -4.05
C LYS A 359 -12.95 -1.51 -4.79
N GLN A 360 -12.64 -0.25 -5.06
CA GLN A 360 -11.39 0.14 -5.71
C GLN A 360 -10.14 -0.29 -4.92
N MET A 361 -10.18 -0.17 -3.59
CA MET A 361 -9.10 -0.64 -2.71
C MET A 361 -9.02 -2.16 -2.72
N VAL A 362 -10.15 -2.88 -2.71
CA VAL A 362 -10.17 -4.35 -2.80
C VAL A 362 -9.56 -4.83 -4.12
N THR A 363 -9.94 -4.22 -5.24
CA THR A 363 -9.35 -4.52 -6.55
C THR A 363 -7.84 -4.29 -6.55
N ALA A 364 -7.39 -3.15 -6.01
CA ALA A 364 -5.96 -2.83 -5.92
C ALA A 364 -5.20 -3.77 -4.98
N LEU A 365 -5.80 -4.21 -3.87
CA LEU A 365 -5.19 -5.20 -2.98
C LEU A 365 -5.02 -6.52 -3.71
N LEU A 366 -6.10 -7.08 -4.27
CA LEU A 366 -6.08 -8.40 -4.90
C LEU A 366 -5.08 -8.52 -6.06
N SER A 367 -4.80 -7.43 -6.76
CA SER A 367 -3.87 -7.42 -7.87
C SER A 367 -2.38 -7.53 -7.46
N HIS A 368 -2.07 -7.32 -6.18
CA HIS A 368 -0.73 -7.51 -5.60
C HIS A 368 -0.49 -8.90 -5.03
N TYR A 369 -1.53 -9.75 -4.93
CA TYR A 369 -1.40 -11.11 -4.39
C TYR A 369 -1.58 -12.16 -5.49
N ARG A 370 -1.08 -13.36 -5.19
CA ARG A 370 -1.26 -14.52 -6.07
C ARG A 370 -2.76 -14.83 -6.26
N SER A 371 -3.14 -15.18 -7.48
CA SER A 371 -4.47 -15.75 -7.75
C SER A 371 -4.48 -17.25 -7.42
N LEU A 372 -5.61 -17.75 -6.91
CA LEU A 372 -5.85 -19.18 -6.73
C LEU A 372 -6.73 -19.73 -7.87
N PRO A 373 -6.54 -20.98 -8.30
CA PRO A 373 -7.45 -21.63 -9.25
C PRO A 373 -8.84 -21.82 -8.61
N GLU A 374 -9.90 -21.90 -9.43
CA GLU A 374 -11.29 -21.94 -8.93
C GLU A 374 -11.59 -23.15 -8.03
N ASP A 375 -10.85 -24.25 -8.19
CA ASP A 375 -10.96 -25.49 -7.43
C ASP A 375 -10.05 -25.54 -6.19
N ALA A 376 -9.38 -24.43 -5.83
CA ALA A 376 -8.56 -24.36 -4.63
C ALA A 376 -9.34 -24.68 -3.35
N THR A 377 -8.67 -25.32 -2.39
CA THR A 377 -9.30 -25.71 -1.12
C THR A 377 -9.75 -24.50 -0.30
N SER A 378 -10.74 -24.71 0.55
CA SER A 378 -11.19 -23.71 1.53
C SER A 378 -10.06 -23.26 2.45
N GLU A 379 -9.17 -24.17 2.86
CA GLU A 379 -7.99 -23.84 3.68
C GLU A 379 -7.00 -22.94 2.94
N ALA A 380 -6.68 -23.24 1.67
CA ALA A 380 -5.78 -22.41 0.88
C ALA A 380 -6.38 -21.01 0.63
N SER A 381 -7.69 -20.95 0.38
CA SER A 381 -8.44 -19.71 0.18
C SER A 381 -8.49 -18.86 1.46
N ALA A 382 -8.78 -19.50 2.60
CA ALA A 382 -8.79 -18.86 3.91
C ALA A 382 -7.41 -18.32 4.29
N LYS A 383 -6.34 -19.09 4.04
CA LYS A 383 -4.97 -18.63 4.27
C LYS A 383 -4.63 -17.38 3.45
N LEU A 384 -4.93 -17.39 2.15
CA LEU A 384 -4.71 -16.21 1.28
C LEU A 384 -5.54 -15.01 1.76
N PHE A 385 -6.80 -15.21 2.14
CA PHE A 385 -7.64 -14.16 2.72
C PHE A 385 -7.00 -13.58 4.00
N GLY A 386 -6.50 -14.45 4.89
CA GLY A 386 -5.82 -14.07 6.12
C GLY A 386 -4.58 -13.23 5.86
N GLU A 387 -3.73 -13.63 4.92
CA GLU A 387 -2.53 -12.87 4.49
C GLU A 387 -2.89 -11.48 3.97
N ILE A 388 -3.88 -11.38 3.05
CA ILE A 388 -4.31 -10.09 2.49
C ILE A 388 -4.89 -9.20 3.58
N LEU A 389 -5.77 -9.76 4.43
CA LEU A 389 -6.47 -8.97 5.43
C LEU A 389 -5.53 -8.53 6.57
N SER A 390 -4.59 -9.37 7.00
CA SER A 390 -3.56 -8.97 7.99
C SER A 390 -2.63 -7.91 7.44
N ASP A 391 -2.20 -8.03 6.19
CA ASP A 391 -1.38 -6.99 5.55
C ASP A 391 -2.13 -5.66 5.51
N SER A 392 -3.41 -5.69 5.14
CA SER A 392 -4.23 -4.49 4.97
C SER A 392 -4.66 -3.85 6.29
N GLN A 393 -4.96 -4.64 7.33
CA GLN A 393 -5.42 -4.14 8.64
C GLN A 393 -4.27 -3.82 9.59
N VAL A 394 -3.12 -4.48 9.44
CA VAL A 394 -2.04 -4.48 10.43
C VAL A 394 -0.70 -4.10 9.79
N HIS A 395 -0.12 -4.96 8.96
CA HIS A 395 1.29 -4.81 8.60
C HIS A 395 1.58 -3.55 7.78
N LEU A 396 0.76 -3.23 6.77
CA LEU A 396 0.91 -2.02 5.97
C LEU A 396 0.61 -0.74 6.77
N PRO A 397 -0.57 -0.58 7.40
CA PRO A 397 -0.91 0.70 8.01
C PRO A 397 -0.03 1.06 9.22
N THR A 398 0.45 0.07 9.98
CA THR A 398 1.37 0.33 11.10
C THR A 398 2.72 0.87 10.61
N ARG A 399 3.27 0.32 9.52
CA ARG A 399 4.50 0.80 8.88
C ARG A 399 4.31 2.16 8.20
N MET A 400 3.16 2.38 7.55
CA MET A 400 2.81 3.68 6.98
C MET A 400 2.76 4.77 8.03
N LEU A 401 2.11 4.52 9.17
CA LEU A 401 2.05 5.46 10.29
C LEU A 401 3.44 5.82 10.81
N VAL A 402 4.29 4.81 11.05
CA VAL A 402 5.67 5.03 11.53
C VAL A 402 6.50 5.80 10.53
N ARG A 403 6.43 5.44 9.24
CA ARG A 403 7.14 6.15 8.17
C ARG A 403 6.78 7.64 8.17
N ASP A 404 5.49 7.96 8.23
CA ASP A 404 5.00 9.33 8.10
C ASP A 404 5.30 10.17 9.35
N LEU A 405 5.13 9.60 10.56
CA LEU A 405 5.50 10.26 11.81
C LEU A 405 7.01 10.47 11.92
N HIS A 406 7.81 9.47 11.54
CA HIS A 406 9.26 9.58 11.53
C HIS A 406 9.75 10.64 10.54
N ALA A 407 9.14 10.73 9.35
CA ALA A 407 9.50 11.76 8.37
C ALA A 407 9.24 13.20 8.86
N ALA A 408 8.39 13.37 9.88
CA ALA A 408 8.08 14.65 10.51
C ALA A 408 8.78 14.84 11.89
N ASP A 409 9.79 14.02 12.20
CA ASP A 409 10.50 14.01 13.48
C ASP A 409 9.58 13.88 14.71
N PHE A 410 8.44 13.20 14.58
CA PHE A 410 7.51 12.99 15.69
C PHE A 410 7.96 11.81 16.56
N PRO A 411 7.90 11.87 17.91
CA PRO A 411 8.28 10.76 18.78
C PRO A 411 7.44 9.51 18.51
N VAL A 412 8.03 8.56 17.79
CA VAL A 412 7.41 7.28 17.45
C VAL A 412 8.44 6.17 17.51
N PHE A 413 8.02 4.99 17.94
CA PHE A 413 8.73 3.76 17.63
C PHE A 413 7.75 2.61 17.38
N ARG A 414 8.24 1.59 16.67
CA ARG A 414 7.50 0.36 16.40
C ARG A 414 8.05 -0.82 17.17
N TYR A 415 7.18 -1.74 17.52
CA TYR A 415 7.55 -3.01 18.12
C TYR A 415 6.93 -4.20 17.38
N GLU A 416 7.49 -5.39 17.57
CA GLU A 416 6.96 -6.65 17.03
C GLU A 416 7.05 -7.77 18.08
N ILE A 417 5.96 -8.51 18.28
CA ILE A 417 5.93 -9.64 19.20
C ILE A 417 6.14 -10.94 18.40
N ARG A 418 7.26 -11.62 18.65
CA ARG A 418 7.61 -12.91 18.02
C ARG A 418 7.40 -14.10 18.96
N TRP A 419 7.13 -13.84 20.23
CA TRP A 419 6.80 -14.86 21.22
C TRP A 419 5.61 -14.45 22.07
N THR A 420 4.67 -15.38 22.26
CA THR A 420 3.60 -15.30 23.26
C THR A 420 3.54 -16.59 24.09
N PRO A 421 2.94 -16.57 25.29
CA PRO A 421 2.79 -17.78 26.12
C PRO A 421 2.20 -18.95 25.34
N GLU A 422 2.87 -20.10 25.38
CA GLU A 422 2.59 -21.25 24.51
C GLU A 422 1.15 -21.76 24.68
N GLN A 423 0.64 -21.76 25.90
CA GLN A 423 -0.71 -22.18 26.27
C GLN A 423 -1.83 -21.27 25.72
N LEU A 424 -1.48 -20.08 25.23
CA LEU A 424 -2.45 -19.11 24.70
C LEU A 424 -2.49 -19.09 23.16
N ARG A 425 -1.61 -19.84 22.49
CA ARG A 425 -1.48 -19.83 21.03
C ARG A 425 -2.55 -20.70 20.38
N ASN A 426 -3.29 -20.13 19.44
CA ASN A 426 -4.22 -20.91 18.62
C ASN A 426 -3.42 -21.68 17.55
N LYS A 427 -3.54 -23.01 17.53
CA LYS A 427 -2.73 -23.92 16.71
C LYS A 427 -1.20 -23.66 16.77
N GLY A 428 -0.72 -23.08 17.87
CA GLY A 428 0.71 -22.77 18.06
C GLY A 428 1.18 -21.44 17.48
N HIS A 429 0.32 -20.67 16.82
CA HIS A 429 0.67 -19.40 16.19
C HIS A 429 0.78 -18.22 17.18
N VAL A 430 1.75 -17.35 16.95
CA VAL A 430 1.88 -16.02 17.55
C VAL A 430 1.04 -15.04 16.73
N THR A 431 -0.27 -15.13 16.95
CA THR A 431 -1.30 -14.47 16.14
C THR A 431 -2.06 -13.42 16.93
N HIS A 432 -2.67 -12.47 16.22
CA HIS A 432 -3.52 -11.40 16.73
C HIS A 432 -4.15 -11.62 18.13
N GLY A 433 -3.73 -10.81 19.10
CA GLY A 433 -4.28 -10.79 20.45
C GLY A 433 -3.75 -11.86 21.41
N THR A 434 -2.86 -12.77 20.99
CA THR A 434 -2.19 -13.72 21.92
C THR A 434 -1.20 -13.03 22.87
N ASP A 435 -0.77 -11.82 22.55
CA ASP A 435 0.10 -10.95 23.36
C ASP A 435 -0.67 -10.18 24.45
N ARG A 436 -2.00 -10.18 24.41
CA ARG A 436 -2.83 -9.43 25.37
C ARG A 436 -2.54 -9.79 26.82
N ALA A 437 -2.21 -11.06 27.10
CA ALA A 437 -1.86 -11.49 28.46
C ALA A 437 -0.60 -10.81 28.99
N LEU A 438 0.34 -10.44 28.11
CA LEU A 438 1.54 -9.69 28.47
C LEU A 438 1.18 -8.23 28.77
N TRP A 439 0.42 -7.58 27.88
CA TRP A 439 -0.02 -6.18 28.04
C TRP A 439 -0.90 -5.94 29.28
N ALA A 440 -1.83 -6.86 29.60
CA ALA A 440 -2.67 -6.77 30.79
C ALA A 440 -2.05 -7.42 32.03
N PHE A 441 -0.82 -7.93 31.93
CA PHE A 441 -0.13 -8.66 32.99
C PHE A 441 -1.05 -9.71 33.65
N ARG A 442 -1.72 -10.53 32.83
CA ARG A 442 -2.80 -11.44 33.24
C ARG A 442 -2.25 -12.60 34.08
N VAL A 443 -2.07 -12.38 35.38
CA VAL A 443 -1.53 -13.37 36.33
C VAL A 443 -2.19 -14.75 36.21
N PRO A 444 -3.53 -14.89 36.09
CA PRO A 444 -4.15 -16.22 35.97
C PRO A 444 -3.81 -16.99 34.67
N GLN A 445 -3.20 -16.32 33.69
CA GLN A 445 -2.87 -16.89 32.38
C GLN A 445 -1.37 -17.08 32.17
N LEU A 446 -0.52 -16.67 33.13
CA LEU A 446 0.93 -16.67 33.01
C LEU A 446 1.57 -17.53 34.09
N THR A 447 2.60 -18.29 33.73
CA THR A 447 3.48 -18.93 34.72
C THR A 447 4.43 -17.90 35.35
N GLU A 448 5.12 -18.25 36.45
CA GLU A 448 6.09 -17.37 37.11
C GLU A 448 7.20 -16.88 36.16
N SER A 449 7.74 -17.78 35.33
CA SER A 449 8.75 -17.40 34.33
C SER A 449 8.18 -16.47 33.26
N GLN A 450 6.94 -16.70 32.82
CA GLN A 450 6.26 -15.83 31.85
C GLN A 450 5.89 -14.47 32.45
N LEU A 451 5.61 -14.38 33.75
CA LEU A 451 5.42 -13.11 34.47
C LEU A 451 6.72 -12.29 34.48
N GLY A 452 7.88 -12.94 34.67
CA GLY A 452 9.18 -12.29 34.54
C GLY A 452 9.39 -11.68 33.16
N ILE A 453 9.04 -12.42 32.10
CA ILE A 453 9.14 -11.95 30.70
C ILE A 453 8.18 -10.77 30.45
N ALA A 454 6.92 -10.86 30.90
CA ALA A 454 5.95 -9.79 30.76
C ALA A 454 6.41 -8.50 31.46
N ARG A 455 7.01 -8.62 32.66
CA ARG A 455 7.58 -7.49 33.40
C ARG A 455 8.73 -6.82 32.65
N THR A 456 9.65 -7.63 32.11
CA THR A 456 10.77 -7.13 31.29
C THR A 456 10.25 -6.40 30.04
N TRP A 457 9.28 -6.99 29.34
CA TRP A 457 8.64 -6.37 28.17
C TRP A 457 8.02 -5.02 28.49
N LEU A 458 7.14 -4.96 29.49
CA LEU A 458 6.43 -3.74 29.88
C LEU A 458 7.39 -2.64 30.35
N THR A 459 8.43 -3.01 31.11
CA THR A 459 9.46 -2.05 31.55
C THR A 459 10.22 -1.49 30.36
N ARG A 460 10.66 -2.35 29.42
CA ARG A 460 11.41 -1.87 28.27
C ARG A 460 10.58 -0.96 27.35
N ILE A 461 9.31 -1.28 27.13
CA ILE A 461 8.38 -0.42 26.38
C ILE A 461 8.28 0.98 27.01
N MET A 462 8.17 1.04 28.34
CA MET A 462 8.09 2.31 29.06
C MET A 462 9.40 3.12 28.96
N GLU A 463 10.55 2.47 29.14
CA GLU A 463 11.87 3.12 29.02
C GLU A 463 12.06 3.73 27.63
N GLU A 464 11.73 3.00 26.56
CA GLU A 464 11.87 3.50 25.19
C GLU A 464 10.89 4.65 24.90
N ARG A 465 9.66 4.58 25.44
CA ARG A 465 8.70 5.70 25.36
C ARG A 465 9.25 6.95 26.03
N GLU A 466 9.70 6.83 27.27
CA GLU A 466 10.25 7.97 28.04
C GLU A 466 11.47 8.57 27.35
N ALA A 467 12.30 7.74 26.71
CA ALA A 467 13.45 8.19 25.94
C ALA A 467 13.06 9.01 24.71
N ILE A 468 12.10 8.55 23.89
CA ILE A 468 11.64 9.32 22.72
C ILE A 468 10.86 10.58 23.10
N GLU A 469 10.09 10.55 24.18
CA GLU A 469 9.37 11.72 24.70
C GLU A 469 10.35 12.78 25.21
N SER A 470 11.38 12.37 25.95
CA SER A 470 12.43 13.26 26.44
C SER A 470 13.25 13.87 25.29
N ALA A 471 13.48 13.11 24.22
CA ALA A 471 14.19 13.59 23.05
C ALA A 471 13.34 14.48 22.13
N GLY A 472 12.00 14.39 22.21
CA GLY A 472 11.08 15.11 21.33
C GLY A 472 11.09 14.65 19.87
N LYS A 473 11.77 13.52 19.57
CA LYS A 473 11.91 12.93 18.24
C LYS A 473 12.19 11.41 18.31
N PRO A 474 12.10 10.65 17.21
CA PRO A 474 12.56 9.26 17.15
C PRO A 474 14.05 9.15 17.50
N LEU A 475 14.43 8.08 18.19
CA LEU A 475 15.83 7.78 18.52
C LEU A 475 16.50 6.79 17.55
N ARG A 476 15.71 6.17 16.67
CA ARG A 476 16.13 5.12 15.74
C ARG A 476 15.43 5.29 14.40
N GLY A 477 15.94 4.62 13.37
CA GLY A 477 15.38 4.67 12.03
C GLY A 477 14.01 3.99 11.95
N PRO A 478 13.22 4.24 10.88
CA PRO A 478 11.86 3.73 10.78
C PRO A 478 11.79 2.20 10.60
N LYS A 479 12.91 1.56 10.21
CA LYS A 479 13.03 0.11 10.08
C LYS A 479 13.47 -0.57 11.37
N ASP A 480 13.93 0.18 12.37
CA ASP A 480 14.35 -0.39 13.64
C ASP A 480 13.11 -0.68 14.47
N ILE A 481 12.99 -1.92 14.95
CA ILE A 481 11.85 -2.40 15.74
C ILE A 481 12.31 -3.02 17.04
N LEU A 482 11.59 -2.72 18.12
CA LEU A 482 11.78 -3.40 19.39
C LEU A 482 11.04 -4.74 19.34
N ILE A 483 11.76 -5.85 19.51
CA ILE A 483 11.16 -7.18 19.43
C ILE A 483 11.05 -7.84 20.80
N LEU A 484 9.93 -8.53 21.04
CA LEU A 484 9.91 -9.64 22.00
C LEU A 484 10.23 -10.92 21.23
N ALA A 485 11.51 -11.30 21.26
CA ALA A 485 12.06 -12.36 20.42
C ALA A 485 11.60 -13.76 20.84
N GLU A 486 11.76 -14.75 19.95
CA GLU A 486 11.45 -16.16 20.21
C GLU A 486 12.23 -16.75 21.39
N ASN A 487 13.46 -16.27 21.60
CA ASN A 487 14.29 -16.60 22.75
C ASN A 487 13.84 -15.92 24.06
N ARG A 488 12.73 -15.17 24.03
CA ARG A 488 12.10 -14.43 25.13
C ARG A 488 12.90 -13.21 25.62
N GLY A 489 13.92 -12.81 24.87
CA GLY A 489 14.64 -11.55 25.06
C GLY A 489 13.89 -10.36 24.47
N VAL A 490 14.18 -9.16 25.00
CA VAL A 490 13.69 -7.89 24.45
C VAL A 490 14.87 -7.12 23.88
N GLU A 491 14.90 -6.94 22.56
CA GLU A 491 16.04 -6.36 21.87
C GLU A 491 15.60 -5.56 20.64
N TRP A 492 16.50 -4.72 20.12
CA TRP A 492 16.26 -4.03 18.85
C TRP A 492 16.68 -4.92 17.68
N SER A 493 15.85 -4.94 16.64
CA SER A 493 16.11 -5.67 15.40
C SER A 493 15.67 -4.83 14.20
N ASN A 494 15.92 -5.33 12.99
CA ASN A 494 15.42 -4.73 11.77
C ASN A 494 14.09 -5.37 11.36
N ASP A 495 13.17 -4.57 10.84
CA ASP A 495 11.91 -5.03 10.25
C ASP A 495 12.16 -5.71 8.90
N LEU A 496 12.23 -7.03 8.93
CA LEU A 496 12.50 -7.87 7.77
C LEU A 496 11.41 -7.78 6.69
N GLN A 497 10.19 -7.36 7.04
CA GLN A 497 9.09 -7.21 6.10
C GLN A 497 8.97 -5.77 5.56
N TRP A 498 9.72 -4.80 6.08
CA TRP A 498 9.56 -3.39 5.72
C TRP A 498 9.61 -3.19 4.21
N ASP A 499 10.65 -3.69 3.54
CA ASP A 499 10.83 -3.40 2.13
C ASP A 499 9.84 -4.16 1.24
N GLU A 500 9.49 -5.41 1.61
CA GLU A 500 8.44 -6.17 0.94
C GLU A 500 7.09 -5.45 1.03
N LYS A 501 6.72 -4.93 2.20
CA LYS A 501 5.40 -4.30 2.42
C LYS A 501 5.34 -2.85 1.91
N MET A 502 6.42 -2.06 2.06
CA MET A 502 6.35 -0.60 1.92
C MET A 502 6.78 -0.01 0.57
N ARG A 503 7.39 -0.79 -0.32
CA ARG A 503 7.94 -0.24 -1.57
C ARG A 503 7.11 -0.68 -2.76
N LEU A 504 6.52 0.23 -3.54
CA LEU A 504 5.83 -0.12 -4.78
C LEU A 504 6.49 0.60 -5.95
N PRO A 505 6.66 -0.07 -7.10
CA PRO A 505 7.17 0.61 -8.28
C PRO A 505 6.12 1.60 -8.82
N VAL A 506 6.60 2.72 -9.37
CA VAL A 506 5.77 3.78 -9.95
C VAL A 506 6.07 3.89 -11.42
N ALA A 507 5.05 3.95 -12.27
CA ALA A 507 5.26 4.29 -13.68
C ALA A 507 5.30 5.80 -13.88
N PHE A 508 6.23 6.30 -14.68
CA PHE A 508 6.40 7.73 -14.91
C PHE A 508 6.94 8.02 -16.33
N PRO A 509 6.69 9.22 -16.88
CA PRO A 509 7.08 9.55 -18.24
C PRO A 509 8.56 9.91 -18.29
N THR A 510 9.25 9.48 -19.35
CA THR A 510 10.50 10.10 -19.79
C THR A 510 10.29 10.68 -21.20
N GLU A 511 11.27 11.42 -21.72
CA GLU A 511 11.24 11.91 -23.09
C GLU A 511 11.31 10.77 -24.13
N THR A 512 11.79 9.60 -23.72
CA THR A 512 11.92 8.41 -24.57
C THR A 512 10.67 7.52 -24.57
N VAL A 513 10.41 6.89 -23.42
CA VAL A 513 9.31 5.96 -23.15
C VAL A 513 8.92 6.06 -21.67
N TYR A 514 7.74 5.62 -21.27
CA TYR A 514 7.39 5.53 -19.84
C TYR A 514 8.26 4.48 -19.16
N GLY A 515 8.79 4.82 -17.99
CA GLY A 515 9.62 3.94 -17.15
C GLY A 515 8.86 3.42 -15.93
N LEU A 516 9.16 2.19 -15.52
CA LEU A 516 8.71 1.60 -14.26
C LEU A 516 9.81 1.77 -13.20
N GLY A 517 9.67 2.80 -12.37
CA GLY A 517 10.65 3.24 -11.38
C GLY A 517 10.56 2.52 -10.05
N ALA A 518 11.71 2.12 -9.52
CA ALA A 518 11.90 1.82 -8.11
C ALA A 518 13.26 2.37 -7.63
N LEU A 519 13.46 2.47 -6.32
CA LEU A 519 14.72 2.95 -5.73
C LEU A 519 15.87 2.01 -6.11
N ALA A 520 16.87 2.52 -6.85
CA ALA A 520 17.92 1.69 -7.45
C ALA A 520 18.83 1.01 -6.43
N LEU A 521 19.12 1.69 -5.32
CA LEU A 521 20.03 1.20 -4.28
C LEU A 521 19.34 0.27 -3.28
N ASP A 522 18.07 -0.05 -3.51
CA ASP A 522 17.32 -0.96 -2.66
C ASP A 522 16.93 -2.23 -3.41
N VAL A 523 17.45 -3.35 -2.91
CA VAL A 523 17.26 -4.68 -3.52
C VAL A 523 15.80 -5.08 -3.59
N SER A 524 15.01 -4.78 -2.56
CA SER A 524 13.61 -5.20 -2.48
C SER A 524 12.69 -4.29 -3.31
N ALA A 525 12.96 -2.99 -3.37
CA ALA A 525 12.29 -2.09 -4.32
C ALA A 525 12.56 -2.54 -5.76
N THR A 526 13.82 -2.85 -6.06
CA THR A 526 14.27 -3.24 -7.40
C THR A 526 13.73 -4.62 -7.79
N SER A 527 13.63 -5.58 -6.86
CA SER A 527 13.06 -6.91 -7.13
C SER A 527 11.62 -6.83 -7.64
N LYS A 528 10.84 -5.84 -7.19
CA LYS A 528 9.48 -5.59 -7.66
C LYS A 528 9.40 -5.18 -9.12
N ILE A 529 10.43 -4.52 -9.67
CA ILE A 529 10.48 -4.26 -11.12
C ILE A 529 10.46 -5.57 -11.91
N PHE A 530 11.20 -6.58 -11.44
CA PHE A 530 11.27 -7.88 -12.12
C PHE A 530 9.95 -8.63 -12.01
N SER A 531 9.36 -8.71 -10.82
CA SER A 531 8.09 -9.42 -10.62
C SER A 531 6.92 -8.72 -11.32
N THR A 532 6.80 -7.39 -11.24
CA THR A 532 5.76 -6.62 -11.95
C THR A 532 5.80 -6.82 -13.46
N LYS A 533 7.01 -6.87 -14.05
CA LYS A 533 7.19 -7.01 -15.51
C LYS A 533 7.23 -8.47 -16.01
N GLY A 534 7.43 -9.44 -15.12
CA GLY A 534 7.84 -10.79 -15.51
C GLY A 534 9.21 -10.80 -16.23
N ARG A 535 10.14 -9.96 -15.77
CA ARG A 535 11.46 -9.76 -16.39
C ARG A 535 12.49 -10.75 -15.81
N PRO A 536 13.35 -11.39 -16.63
CA PRO A 536 14.49 -12.18 -16.16
C PRO A 536 15.52 -11.37 -15.36
N ALA A 537 16.08 -11.97 -14.32
CA ALA A 537 17.06 -11.33 -13.42
C ALA A 537 18.46 -11.17 -14.02
N ASP A 538 18.75 -11.85 -15.14
CA ASP A 538 20.02 -11.76 -15.87
C ASP A 538 20.10 -10.55 -16.82
N ASN A 539 19.08 -9.68 -16.80
CA ASN A 539 18.99 -8.52 -17.68
C ASN A 539 19.15 -7.21 -16.88
N PRO A 540 20.27 -6.47 -17.04
CA PRO A 540 20.60 -5.31 -16.20
C PRO A 540 19.65 -4.11 -16.38
N LEU A 541 19.53 -3.28 -15.35
CA LEU A 541 18.64 -2.12 -15.29
C LEU A 541 19.40 -0.81 -15.53
N ILE A 542 18.71 0.18 -16.09
CA ILE A 542 19.25 1.53 -16.27
C ILE A 542 18.88 2.37 -15.05
N VAL A 543 19.89 2.94 -14.40
CA VAL A 543 19.74 3.83 -13.25
C VAL A 543 19.57 5.27 -13.74
N HIS A 544 18.58 5.96 -13.20
CA HIS A 544 18.24 7.33 -13.54
C HIS A 544 18.63 8.27 -12.39
N VAL A 545 19.31 9.36 -12.73
CA VAL A 545 19.75 10.41 -11.81
C VAL A 545 19.11 11.75 -12.16
N SER A 546 19.01 12.67 -11.20
CA SER A 546 18.47 14.02 -11.43
C SER A 546 19.56 15.10 -11.60
N SER A 547 20.80 14.81 -11.21
CA SER A 547 21.90 15.78 -11.15
C SER A 547 23.29 15.11 -11.18
N PHE A 548 24.33 15.89 -11.50
CA PHE A 548 25.72 15.42 -11.44
C PHE A 548 26.18 15.05 -10.02
N PRO A 549 25.85 15.80 -8.95
CA PRO A 549 26.12 15.35 -7.58
C PRO A 549 25.58 13.95 -7.29
N MET A 550 24.35 13.65 -7.71
CA MET A 550 23.77 12.31 -7.55
C MET A 550 24.51 11.26 -8.39
N LEU A 551 24.91 11.59 -9.63
CA LEU A 551 25.77 10.70 -10.43
C LEU A 551 27.04 10.34 -9.67
N HIS A 552 27.75 11.34 -9.12
CA HIS A 552 29.02 11.09 -8.42
C HIS A 552 28.88 10.20 -7.19
N THR A 553 27.70 10.17 -6.54
CA THR A 553 27.45 9.22 -5.43
C THR A 553 27.37 7.75 -5.88
N LEU A 554 27.19 7.49 -7.17
CA LEU A 554 27.05 6.14 -7.73
C LEU A 554 28.35 5.58 -8.30
N LEU A 555 29.35 6.44 -8.53
CA LEU A 555 30.60 6.07 -9.18
C LEU A 555 31.66 5.70 -8.13
N PRO A 556 32.64 4.82 -8.47
CA PRO A 556 33.81 4.61 -7.62
C PRO A 556 34.52 5.92 -7.32
N GLN A 557 35.04 6.09 -6.09
CA GLN A 557 35.62 7.36 -5.64
C GLN A 557 36.84 7.81 -6.46
N ASP A 558 37.56 6.87 -7.04
CA ASP A 558 38.76 7.08 -7.86
C ASP A 558 38.46 7.21 -9.36
N TYR A 559 37.19 7.06 -9.77
CA TYR A 559 36.82 7.14 -11.16
C TYR A 559 36.77 8.60 -11.66
N VAL A 560 37.48 8.86 -12.76
CA VAL A 560 37.53 10.15 -13.44
C VAL A 560 36.79 10.03 -14.78
N LEU A 561 35.89 10.98 -15.05
CA LEU A 561 35.17 11.03 -16.33
C LEU A 561 36.14 11.31 -17.48
N SER A 562 36.01 10.57 -18.58
CA SER A 562 36.75 10.85 -19.80
C SER A 562 36.26 12.13 -20.48
N ASP A 563 37.12 12.75 -21.31
CA ASP A 563 36.76 13.92 -22.09
C ASP A 563 35.59 13.63 -23.04
N SER A 564 35.57 12.43 -23.65
CA SER A 564 34.46 11.97 -24.49
C SER A 564 33.14 11.90 -23.72
N TYR A 565 33.14 11.34 -22.50
CA TYR A 565 31.93 11.31 -21.66
C TYR A 565 31.50 12.71 -21.24
N THR A 566 32.45 13.57 -20.91
CA THR A 566 32.18 14.98 -20.56
C THR A 566 31.52 15.72 -21.72
N ALA A 567 32.05 15.57 -22.94
CA ALA A 567 31.48 16.15 -24.16
C ALA A 567 30.06 15.62 -24.42
N LEU A 568 29.87 14.30 -24.38
CA LEU A 568 28.56 13.69 -24.61
C LEU A 568 27.53 14.09 -23.54
N MET A 569 27.91 14.15 -22.26
CA MET A 569 27.03 14.62 -21.19
C MET A 569 26.66 16.08 -21.35
N LYS A 570 27.61 16.95 -21.71
CA LYS A 570 27.38 18.38 -21.91
C LYS A 570 26.29 18.65 -22.96
N HIS A 571 26.26 17.86 -24.02
CA HIS A 571 25.32 18.04 -25.14
C HIS A 571 24.03 17.25 -25.02
N PHE A 572 24.08 16.04 -24.46
CA PHE A 572 22.95 15.12 -24.47
C PHE A 572 22.35 14.85 -23.09
N TRP A 573 22.95 15.34 -22.00
CA TRP A 573 22.36 15.27 -20.65
C TRP A 573 21.89 16.65 -20.16
N PRO A 574 20.68 16.72 -19.57
CA PRO A 574 19.70 15.64 -19.45
C PRO A 574 19.05 15.30 -20.80
N GLY A 575 18.79 14.02 -21.09
CA GLY A 575 18.25 13.58 -22.38
C GLY A 575 18.34 12.07 -22.67
N ALA A 576 18.19 11.74 -23.95
CA ALA A 576 18.01 10.38 -24.45
C ALA A 576 19.31 9.55 -24.57
N LEU A 577 20.38 9.96 -23.89
CA LEU A 577 21.66 9.25 -23.84
C LEU A 577 21.81 8.47 -22.54
N THR A 578 22.28 7.23 -22.63
CA THR A 578 22.67 6.36 -21.52
C THR A 578 24.13 5.99 -21.68
N LEU A 579 24.91 6.15 -20.62
CA LEU A 579 26.35 5.85 -20.61
C LEU A 579 26.64 4.70 -19.63
N LEU A 580 27.57 3.82 -19.98
CA LEU A 580 28.08 2.79 -19.07
C LEU A 580 29.18 3.38 -18.18
N PHE A 581 29.12 3.08 -16.89
CA PHE A 581 30.14 3.42 -15.92
C PHE A 581 30.64 2.17 -15.20
N PRO A 582 31.87 2.17 -14.66
CA PRO A 582 32.27 1.14 -13.71
C PRO A 582 31.31 1.09 -12.52
N SER A 583 31.00 -0.11 -12.04
CA SER A 583 30.11 -0.33 -10.91
C SER A 583 30.88 -0.86 -9.70
N ASP A 584 30.58 -0.34 -8.52
CA ASP A 584 31.03 -0.89 -7.24
C ASP A 584 29.85 -1.62 -6.56
N PRO A 585 29.94 -2.93 -6.27
CA PRO A 585 28.85 -3.68 -5.62
C PRO A 585 28.54 -3.21 -4.19
N ASN A 586 29.43 -2.45 -3.55
CA ASN A 586 29.16 -1.82 -2.25
C ASN A 586 28.27 -0.56 -2.38
N ILE A 587 28.24 0.04 -3.56
CA ILE A 587 27.43 1.23 -3.86
C ILE A 587 26.14 0.81 -4.58
N ILE A 588 26.27 0.02 -5.65
CA ILE A 588 25.17 -0.38 -6.53
C ILE A 588 24.91 -1.89 -6.36
N PRO A 589 23.72 -2.29 -5.91
CA PRO A 589 23.40 -3.69 -5.72
C PRO A 589 23.49 -4.51 -7.03
N SER A 590 24.06 -5.72 -6.98
CA SER A 590 24.30 -6.57 -8.16
C SER A 590 23.03 -6.94 -8.95
N ILE A 591 21.85 -6.86 -8.32
CA ILE A 591 20.55 -7.04 -9.00
C ILE A 591 20.28 -5.97 -10.07
N ILE A 592 20.91 -4.79 -9.96
CA ILE A 592 20.85 -3.73 -10.96
C ILE A 592 21.73 -4.08 -12.15
N THR A 593 22.96 -4.54 -11.91
CA THR A 593 23.95 -4.78 -12.97
C THR A 593 23.89 -6.18 -13.54
N ALA A 594 23.02 -7.06 -13.05
CA ALA A 594 23.04 -8.49 -13.37
C ALA A 594 24.43 -9.12 -13.16
N ASN A 595 25.12 -8.70 -12.09
CA ASN A 595 26.51 -9.06 -11.75
C ASN A 595 27.58 -8.59 -12.75
N GLN A 596 27.26 -7.66 -13.65
CA GLN A 596 28.24 -7.04 -14.54
C GLN A 596 29.11 -6.03 -13.79
N PRO A 597 30.37 -5.82 -14.23
CA PRO A 597 31.28 -4.83 -13.64
C PRO A 597 30.91 -3.38 -14.00
N THR A 598 29.86 -3.18 -14.80
CA THR A 598 29.42 -1.88 -15.26
C THR A 598 27.94 -1.64 -14.95
N VAL A 599 27.57 -0.37 -14.86
CA VAL A 599 26.19 0.10 -14.67
C VAL A 599 25.83 1.09 -15.76
N ALA A 600 24.63 0.97 -16.32
CA ALA A 600 24.09 1.94 -17.26
C ALA A 600 23.38 3.07 -16.49
N ILE A 601 23.84 4.31 -16.67
CA ILE A 601 23.26 5.49 -16.00
C ILE A 601 22.74 6.49 -17.04
N ARG A 602 21.64 7.17 -16.71
CA ARG A 602 21.02 8.21 -17.52
C ARG A 602 20.52 9.37 -16.67
N MET A 603 20.56 10.58 -17.20
CA MET A 603 19.82 11.73 -16.67
C MET A 603 18.68 12.09 -17.63
N PRO A 604 17.41 11.72 -17.37
CA PRO A 604 16.31 12.00 -18.30
C PRO A 604 16.01 13.51 -18.38
N SER A 605 15.56 14.03 -19.54
CA SER A 605 15.19 15.44 -19.71
C SER A 605 13.76 15.77 -19.29
N HIS A 606 12.87 14.76 -19.23
CA HIS A 606 11.48 14.99 -18.87
C HIS A 606 11.35 15.59 -17.44
N LEU A 607 10.67 16.73 -17.33
CA LEU A 607 10.56 17.49 -16.08
C LEU A 607 9.95 16.64 -14.94
N VAL A 608 8.90 15.88 -15.22
CA VAL A 608 8.28 14.98 -14.23
C VAL A 608 9.25 13.89 -13.75
N ALA A 609 10.02 13.25 -14.65
CA ALA A 609 11.02 12.26 -14.26
C ALA A 609 12.09 12.87 -13.36
N ARG A 610 12.67 14.01 -13.77
CA ARG A 610 13.70 14.70 -12.99
C ARG A 610 13.20 15.15 -11.63
N ALA A 611 11.98 15.71 -11.58
CA ALA A 611 11.35 16.13 -10.33
C ALA A 611 11.10 14.92 -9.42
N LEU A 612 10.58 13.81 -9.94
CA LEU A 612 10.38 12.59 -9.17
C LEU A 612 11.69 12.08 -8.55
N ILE A 613 12.77 11.97 -9.35
CA ILE A 613 14.08 11.51 -8.87
C ILE A 613 14.67 12.49 -7.84
N ALA A 614 14.53 13.80 -8.07
CA ALA A 614 15.01 14.83 -7.15
C ALA A 614 14.24 14.83 -5.82
N VAL A 615 12.92 14.74 -5.85
CA VAL A 615 12.05 14.72 -4.66
C VAL A 615 12.24 13.42 -3.87
N ALA A 616 12.44 12.29 -4.56
CA ALA A 616 12.80 11.03 -3.91
C ALA A 616 14.19 11.07 -3.25
N ASN A 617 15.02 12.05 -3.64
CA ASN A 617 16.40 12.20 -3.20
C ASN A 617 17.22 10.90 -3.30
N ALA A 618 16.95 10.11 -4.34
CA ALA A 618 17.57 8.82 -4.56
C ALA A 618 17.51 8.44 -6.04
N PRO A 619 18.52 7.73 -6.58
CA PRO A 619 18.52 7.28 -7.96
C PRO A 619 17.44 6.20 -8.17
N LEU A 620 16.82 6.19 -9.35
CA LEU A 620 15.74 5.27 -9.69
C LEU A 620 16.16 4.28 -10.78
N ALA A 621 16.00 2.98 -10.54
CA ALA A 621 16.06 1.99 -11.58
C ALA A 621 14.75 2.07 -12.38
N ALA A 622 14.83 2.35 -13.68
CA ALA A 622 13.65 2.62 -14.49
C ALA A 622 13.76 2.02 -15.90
N PRO A 623 13.56 0.70 -16.06
CA PRO A 623 13.30 0.14 -17.39
C PRO A 623 11.92 0.60 -17.90
N SER A 624 11.62 0.34 -19.17
CA SER A 624 10.30 0.66 -19.76
C SER A 624 9.13 0.07 -18.97
N ALA A 625 7.96 0.70 -18.97
CA ALA A 625 6.80 0.31 -18.14
C ALA A 625 5.83 -0.67 -18.83
N ASN A 626 6.35 -1.78 -19.34
CA ASN A 626 5.59 -2.84 -20.00
C ASN A 626 5.99 -4.24 -19.51
N SER A 627 5.13 -5.23 -19.76
CA SER A 627 5.44 -6.66 -19.66
C SER A 627 6.65 -6.99 -20.53
N SER A 628 7.54 -7.85 -20.02
CA SER A 628 8.80 -8.18 -20.68
C SER A 628 8.60 -8.65 -22.14
N GLY A 629 9.37 -8.09 -23.08
CA GLY A 629 9.32 -8.44 -24.51
C GLY A 629 8.31 -7.66 -25.37
N LYS A 630 7.31 -6.99 -24.78
CA LYS A 630 6.32 -6.18 -25.50
C LYS A 630 6.87 -4.82 -25.99
N PRO A 631 6.17 -4.12 -26.91
CA PRO A 631 6.51 -2.74 -27.28
C PRO A 631 6.55 -1.82 -26.07
N SER A 632 7.47 -0.86 -26.07
CA SER A 632 7.62 0.07 -24.95
C SER A 632 6.48 1.10 -24.95
N PRO A 633 5.95 1.48 -23.78
CA PRO A 633 4.85 2.41 -23.69
C PRO A 633 5.33 3.85 -23.88
N THR A 634 4.73 4.57 -24.83
CA THR A 634 5.01 6.00 -25.08
C THR A 634 3.96 6.95 -24.48
N ARG A 635 2.93 6.41 -23.82
CA ARG A 635 1.80 7.15 -23.24
C ARG A 635 1.34 6.45 -21.96
N ALA A 636 0.74 7.18 -21.02
CA ALA A 636 0.21 6.59 -19.78
C ALA A 636 -0.84 5.49 -20.05
N GLU A 637 -1.69 5.67 -21.06
CA GLU A 637 -2.68 4.68 -21.47
C GLU A 637 -2.08 3.33 -21.90
N HIS A 638 -0.87 3.33 -22.47
CA HIS A 638 -0.15 2.11 -22.83
C HIS A 638 0.27 1.34 -21.58
N VAL A 639 0.77 2.05 -20.57
CA VAL A 639 1.14 1.46 -19.28
C VAL A 639 -0.09 0.89 -18.60
N LEU A 640 -1.17 1.67 -18.52
CA LEU A 640 -2.41 1.26 -17.88
C LEU A 640 -2.95 -0.02 -18.53
N ARG A 641 -2.96 -0.11 -19.85
CA ARG A 641 -3.48 -1.28 -20.56
C ARG A 641 -2.66 -2.55 -20.34
N ASP A 642 -1.34 -2.44 -20.31
CA ASP A 642 -0.46 -3.62 -20.23
C ASP A 642 -0.15 -4.05 -18.79
N LEU A 643 -0.10 -3.10 -17.86
CA LEU A 643 0.23 -3.33 -16.45
C LEU A 643 -0.94 -3.05 -15.50
N ASP A 644 -2.18 -3.09 -16.00
CA ASP A 644 -3.37 -2.91 -15.16
C ASP A 644 -3.35 -3.88 -13.97
N GLY A 645 -3.67 -3.38 -12.79
CA GLY A 645 -3.54 -4.10 -11.52
C GLY A 645 -2.10 -4.38 -11.04
N LYS A 646 -1.08 -4.31 -11.88
CA LYS A 646 0.31 -4.61 -11.46
C LYS A 646 1.10 -3.38 -11.00
N VAL A 647 0.62 -2.18 -11.32
CA VAL A 647 1.23 -0.90 -10.94
C VAL A 647 0.16 -0.02 -10.27
N SER A 648 0.47 0.51 -9.09
CA SER A 648 -0.49 1.28 -8.30
C SER A 648 -0.56 2.76 -8.64
N LEU A 649 0.47 3.30 -9.30
CA LEU A 649 0.54 4.71 -9.66
C LEU A 649 1.22 4.89 -11.02
N ILE A 650 0.56 5.64 -11.88
CA ILE A 650 1.10 6.13 -13.14
C ILE A 650 1.08 7.66 -13.07
N LEU A 651 2.26 8.28 -13.14
CA LEU A 651 2.35 9.71 -13.37
C LEU A 651 2.12 9.96 -14.85
N ASP A 652 1.10 10.73 -15.21
CA ASP A 652 0.84 11.07 -16.60
C ASP A 652 1.53 12.40 -16.98
N GLY A 653 2.43 12.35 -17.95
CA GLY A 653 3.08 13.53 -18.53
C GLY A 653 2.74 13.73 -20.01
N GLY A 654 1.75 13.01 -20.54
CA GLY A 654 1.42 13.01 -21.96
C GLY A 654 2.32 12.10 -22.79
N ALA A 655 2.28 12.29 -24.12
CA ALA A 655 3.07 11.47 -25.03
C ALA A 655 4.57 11.76 -24.93
N CYS A 656 5.40 10.70 -24.97
CA CYS A 656 6.85 10.82 -25.02
C CYS A 656 7.31 11.52 -26.31
N GLY A 657 8.31 12.39 -26.23
CA GLY A 657 8.80 13.15 -27.38
C GLY A 657 9.51 12.30 -28.45
N VAL A 658 10.34 11.32 -28.04
CA VAL A 658 11.16 10.52 -28.95
C VAL A 658 10.46 9.25 -29.43
N GLY A 659 9.71 8.57 -28.56
CA GLY A 659 8.97 7.34 -28.87
C GLY A 659 9.81 6.06 -29.04
N LEU A 660 11.14 6.15 -28.93
CA LEU A 660 12.07 5.01 -28.85
C LEU A 660 12.90 5.08 -27.57
N GLU A 661 13.53 3.98 -27.19
CA GLU A 661 14.43 3.97 -26.02
C GLU A 661 15.70 4.79 -26.25
N SER A 662 16.38 5.12 -25.15
CA SER A 662 17.66 5.83 -25.16
C SER A 662 18.76 5.09 -25.92
N THR A 663 19.67 5.88 -26.49
CA THR A 663 20.94 5.41 -27.05
C THR A 663 21.85 4.99 -25.91
N VAL A 664 22.46 3.82 -26.02
CA VAL A 664 23.37 3.27 -25.00
C VAL A 664 24.78 3.24 -25.57
N VAL A 665 25.70 3.87 -24.84
CA VAL A 665 27.10 4.03 -25.23
C VAL A 665 28.03 3.50 -24.14
N ASP A 666 29.07 2.80 -24.58
CA ASP A 666 30.20 2.34 -23.77
C ASP A 666 31.50 2.95 -24.29
N GLY A 667 32.17 3.72 -23.45
CA GLY A 667 33.49 4.31 -23.71
C GLY A 667 34.52 3.91 -22.66
N LEU A 668 34.34 2.77 -21.97
CA LEU A 668 35.24 2.30 -20.91
C LEU A 668 36.40 1.43 -21.43
N HIS A 669 36.43 1.16 -22.72
CA HIS A 669 37.44 0.31 -23.33
C HIS A 669 38.81 1.00 -23.42
N SER A 670 39.88 0.22 -23.23
CA SER A 670 41.25 0.73 -23.21
C SER A 670 41.76 1.25 -24.56
N ASP A 671 41.07 0.93 -25.66
CA ASP A 671 41.39 1.45 -27.00
C ASP A 671 40.80 2.84 -27.27
N GLY A 672 40.02 3.38 -26.34
CA GLY A 672 39.44 4.73 -26.42
C GLY A 672 38.25 4.86 -27.37
N ALA A 673 37.85 3.81 -28.08
CA ALA A 673 36.73 3.87 -29.02
C ALA A 673 35.37 3.92 -28.29
N ILE A 674 34.46 4.72 -28.85
CA ILE A 674 33.10 4.91 -28.33
C ILE A 674 32.17 3.90 -29.00
N ARG A 675 31.63 2.97 -28.23
CA ARG A 675 30.79 1.88 -28.72
C ARG A 675 29.32 2.14 -28.47
N VAL A 676 28.54 2.26 -29.55
CA VAL A 676 27.08 2.30 -29.49
C VAL A 676 26.55 0.87 -29.36
N LEU A 677 26.24 0.47 -28.13
CA LEU A 677 25.70 -0.86 -27.81
C LEU A 677 24.24 -1.00 -28.26
N ARG A 678 23.49 0.11 -28.18
CA ARG A 678 22.10 0.19 -28.63
C ARG A 678 21.82 1.56 -29.24
N PRO A 679 21.51 1.65 -30.56
CA PRO A 679 21.07 2.92 -31.15
C PRO A 679 19.72 3.33 -30.53
N GLY A 680 19.40 4.62 -30.48
CA GLY A 680 18.19 5.12 -29.80
C GLY A 680 17.89 6.57 -30.16
N GLY A 681 17.38 7.33 -29.20
CA GLY A 681 16.98 8.73 -29.41
C GLY A 681 18.09 9.72 -29.76
N ILE A 682 19.36 9.36 -29.57
CA ILE A 682 20.53 10.12 -30.07
C ILE A 682 21.16 9.31 -31.21
N THR A 683 21.34 9.94 -32.38
CA THR A 683 21.86 9.23 -33.55
C THR A 683 23.38 9.05 -33.47
N VAL A 684 23.91 8.16 -34.29
CA VAL A 684 25.36 7.90 -34.36
C VAL A 684 26.08 9.13 -34.91
N GLU A 685 25.49 9.75 -35.93
CA GLU A 685 25.97 10.96 -36.59
C GLU A 685 26.03 12.14 -35.61
N ASP A 686 25.06 12.25 -34.68
CA ASP A 686 25.08 13.26 -33.62
C ASP A 686 26.21 13.04 -32.63
N ILE A 687 26.48 11.78 -32.25
CA ILE A 687 27.61 11.41 -31.37
C ILE A 687 28.93 11.77 -32.04
N GLU A 688 29.12 11.33 -33.30
CA GLU A 688 30.32 11.63 -34.09
C GLU A 688 30.53 13.15 -34.22
N ARG A 689 29.48 13.88 -34.60
CA ARG A 689 29.52 15.34 -34.74
C ARG A 689 29.98 16.03 -33.46
N VAL A 690 29.40 15.69 -32.31
CA VAL A 690 29.75 16.32 -31.02
C VAL A 690 31.18 15.99 -30.60
N LEU A 691 31.64 14.75 -30.82
CA LEU A 691 33.03 14.38 -30.54
C LEU A 691 33.99 15.18 -31.44
N HIS A 692 33.69 15.34 -32.72
CA HIS A 692 34.47 16.18 -33.63
C HIS A 692 34.45 17.68 -33.28
N GLU A 693 33.34 18.20 -32.74
CA GLU A 693 33.19 19.61 -32.35
C GLU A 693 33.96 19.93 -31.05
N GLU A 694 33.98 19.02 -30.08
CA GLU A 694 34.55 19.24 -28.74
C GLU A 694 35.99 18.72 -28.60
N MET A 695 36.47 17.85 -29.50
CA MET A 695 37.77 17.20 -29.39
C MET A 695 38.64 17.44 -30.63
N SER A 696 39.93 17.71 -30.41
CA SER A 696 40.90 17.88 -31.53
C SER A 696 41.27 16.57 -32.21
N ASP A 697 41.21 15.46 -31.47
CA ASP A 697 41.44 14.09 -31.96
C ASP A 697 40.30 13.20 -31.45
N PRO A 698 39.17 13.14 -32.18
CA PRO A 698 37.96 12.45 -31.72
C PRO A 698 38.13 10.93 -31.83
N PRO A 699 37.61 10.16 -30.86
CA PRO A 699 37.67 8.71 -30.90
C PRO A 699 36.76 8.15 -32.00
N GLU A 700 37.11 6.96 -32.50
CA GLU A 700 36.26 6.20 -33.42
C GLU A 700 34.93 5.80 -32.77
N VAL A 701 33.83 5.93 -33.50
CA VAL A 701 32.49 5.51 -33.06
C VAL A 701 32.11 4.20 -33.74
N LEU A 702 31.91 3.15 -32.96
CA LEU A 702 31.62 1.80 -33.44
C LEU A 702 30.21 1.36 -33.03
N VAL A 703 29.41 0.87 -33.98
CA VAL A 703 28.05 0.42 -33.73
C VAL A 703 27.97 -1.11 -33.70
N HIS A 704 27.42 -1.64 -32.60
CA HIS A 704 27.24 -3.08 -32.44
C HIS A 704 26.33 -3.68 -33.54
N ARG A 705 26.77 -4.80 -34.14
CA ARG A 705 26.18 -5.50 -35.29
C ARG A 705 26.21 -4.78 -36.63
N ARG A 706 26.79 -3.57 -36.70
CA ARG A 706 27.12 -2.89 -37.96
C ARG A 706 28.63 -2.94 -38.20
N ASP A 707 29.40 -2.49 -37.20
CA ASP A 707 30.84 -2.29 -37.33
C ASP A 707 31.64 -3.37 -36.59
N TYR A 708 31.06 -3.98 -35.54
CA TYR A 708 31.67 -5.07 -34.79
C TYR A 708 30.64 -6.04 -34.18
N ARG A 709 31.12 -7.23 -33.77
CA ARG A 709 30.35 -8.23 -33.01
C ARG A 709 31.19 -8.75 -31.85
N ASP A 710 30.53 -9.05 -30.73
CA ASP A 710 31.18 -9.56 -29.51
C ASP A 710 30.33 -10.70 -28.91
N GLU A 711 30.84 -11.94 -29.00
CA GLU A 711 30.13 -13.13 -28.52
C GLU A 711 29.90 -13.13 -27.01
N ALA A 712 30.78 -12.50 -26.23
CA ALA A 712 30.64 -12.43 -24.77
C ALA A 712 29.49 -11.49 -24.37
N ILE A 713 29.40 -10.34 -25.04
CA ILE A 713 28.28 -9.39 -24.87
C ILE A 713 26.95 -9.99 -25.35
N GLU A 714 26.97 -10.80 -26.42
CA GLU A 714 25.76 -11.48 -26.90
C GLU A 714 25.28 -12.61 -25.97
N ALA A 715 26.21 -13.32 -25.31
CA ALA A 715 25.89 -14.35 -24.33
C ALA A 715 25.37 -13.76 -23.00
N ALA A 716 26.02 -12.69 -22.51
CA ALA A 716 25.74 -12.00 -21.26
C ALA A 716 25.56 -10.48 -21.49
N PRO A 717 24.35 -10.02 -21.84
CA PRO A 717 24.13 -8.64 -22.26
C PRO A 717 24.37 -7.65 -21.13
N THR A 718 25.19 -6.64 -21.40
CA THR A 718 25.50 -5.56 -20.45
C THR A 718 24.40 -4.50 -20.38
N THR A 719 23.44 -4.49 -21.33
CA THR A 719 22.29 -3.58 -21.32
C THR A 719 20.99 -4.21 -21.84
N PRO A 720 19.81 -3.67 -21.44
CA PRO A 720 18.53 -4.23 -21.85
C PRO A 720 18.25 -4.13 -23.35
N GLY A 721 17.62 -5.19 -23.89
CA GLY A 721 17.12 -5.26 -25.26
C GLY A 721 18.11 -5.84 -26.28
N MET A 722 19.21 -6.46 -25.84
CA MET A 722 20.23 -7.07 -26.71
C MET A 722 19.96 -8.55 -27.06
N LYS A 723 19.11 -9.25 -26.29
CA LYS A 723 18.84 -10.70 -26.40
C LYS A 723 17.35 -10.96 -26.66
N TYR A 724 17.03 -12.04 -27.41
CA TYR A 724 15.68 -12.54 -27.75
C TYR A 724 14.82 -11.67 -28.69
N ARG A 725 13.69 -12.24 -29.15
CA ARG A 725 12.60 -11.49 -29.80
C ARG A 725 12.04 -10.49 -28.78
N HIS A 726 12.01 -9.22 -29.15
CA HIS A 726 11.75 -8.12 -28.23
C HIS A 726 11.03 -6.99 -28.99
N TYR A 727 10.22 -6.20 -28.30
CA TYR A 727 9.33 -5.20 -28.90
C TYR A 727 8.22 -5.78 -29.78
N SER A 728 7.91 -7.07 -29.64
CA SER A 728 6.85 -7.71 -30.42
C SER A 728 5.51 -7.52 -29.70
N PRO A 729 4.48 -6.96 -30.35
CA PRO A 729 3.11 -7.11 -29.88
C PRO A 729 2.73 -8.60 -29.85
N SER A 730 1.58 -8.89 -29.24
CA SER A 730 0.99 -10.24 -29.21
C SER A 730 0.55 -10.70 -30.61
N VAL A 731 0.36 -9.77 -31.54
CA VAL A 731 0.07 -10.04 -32.95
C VAL A 731 1.36 -10.28 -33.74
N PRO A 732 1.41 -11.22 -34.70
CA PRO A 732 2.58 -11.39 -35.57
C PRO A 732 2.95 -10.10 -36.31
N VAL A 733 4.26 -9.87 -36.47
CA VAL A 733 4.82 -8.71 -37.18
C VAL A 733 5.71 -9.20 -38.31
N TYR A 734 5.47 -8.71 -39.53
CA TYR A 734 6.31 -8.95 -40.70
C TYR A 734 7.03 -7.67 -41.12
N LEU A 735 8.33 -7.77 -41.34
CA LEU A 735 9.13 -6.70 -41.94
C LEU A 735 9.18 -6.90 -43.46
N LEU A 736 8.76 -5.86 -44.20
CA LEU A 736 8.79 -5.80 -45.65
C LEU A 736 9.99 -4.96 -46.11
N TYR A 737 10.89 -5.59 -46.83
CA TYR A 737 11.95 -4.93 -47.57
C TYR A 737 11.43 -4.63 -48.99
N THR A 738 11.23 -3.36 -49.29
CA THR A 738 10.69 -2.81 -50.55
C THR A 738 11.73 -2.04 -51.37
N ALA A 739 12.83 -1.63 -50.73
CA ALA A 739 13.93 -0.87 -51.33
C ALA A 739 15.27 -1.63 -51.25
N SER A 740 15.49 -2.44 -50.21
CA SER A 740 16.71 -3.22 -50.02
C SER A 740 16.74 -4.45 -50.91
N SER A 741 17.92 -4.74 -51.48
CA SER A 741 18.15 -5.98 -52.22
C SER A 741 18.14 -7.21 -51.30
N PRO A 742 17.62 -8.37 -51.76
CA PRO A 742 17.66 -9.60 -50.98
C PRO A 742 19.09 -10.13 -50.81
N PRO A 743 19.39 -10.81 -49.69
CA PRO A 743 20.65 -11.52 -49.50
C PRO A 743 20.87 -12.60 -50.57
N ASN A 744 22.14 -12.96 -50.81
CA ASN A 744 22.49 -14.04 -51.72
C ASN A 744 21.73 -15.34 -51.40
N GLY A 745 20.99 -15.85 -52.39
CA GLY A 745 20.18 -17.07 -52.26
C GLY A 745 18.72 -16.85 -51.85
N VAL A 746 18.29 -15.62 -51.56
CA VAL A 746 16.90 -15.27 -51.29
C VAL A 746 16.28 -14.67 -52.55
N GLN A 747 15.19 -15.26 -53.06
CA GLN A 747 14.42 -14.70 -54.16
C GLN A 747 13.35 -13.74 -53.61
N PRO A 748 13.20 -12.53 -54.17
CA PRO A 748 12.13 -11.63 -53.76
C PRO A 748 10.77 -12.24 -54.16
N LEU A 749 9.74 -11.98 -53.35
CA LEU A 749 8.38 -12.38 -53.67
C LEU A 749 7.70 -11.31 -54.51
N GLU A 750 7.00 -11.76 -55.55
CA GLU A 750 6.04 -10.94 -56.29
C GLU A 750 4.92 -10.45 -55.36
N ALA A 751 4.57 -9.16 -55.45
CA ALA A 751 3.58 -8.52 -54.56
C ALA A 751 2.23 -9.26 -54.53
N GLY A 752 1.73 -9.72 -55.68
CA GLY A 752 0.49 -10.51 -55.76
C GLY A 752 0.57 -11.87 -55.04
N ALA A 753 1.72 -12.56 -55.13
CA ALA A 753 1.94 -13.83 -54.44
C ALA A 753 2.06 -13.63 -52.92
N PHE A 754 2.70 -12.54 -52.49
CA PHE A 754 2.75 -12.15 -51.08
C PHE A 754 1.35 -11.88 -50.52
N LEU A 755 0.53 -11.07 -51.21
CA LEU A 755 -0.85 -10.79 -50.80
C LEU A 755 -1.70 -12.06 -50.71
N ALA A 756 -1.58 -12.98 -51.68
CA ALA A 756 -2.26 -14.28 -51.63
C ALA A 756 -1.84 -15.09 -50.39
N SER A 757 -0.57 -15.01 -49.99
CA SER A 757 -0.06 -15.72 -48.81
C SER A 757 -0.67 -15.23 -47.50
N LEU A 758 -1.12 -13.97 -47.42
CA LEU A 758 -1.72 -13.39 -46.20
C LEU A 758 -3.05 -14.06 -45.82
N ARG A 759 -3.75 -14.66 -46.78
CA ARG A 759 -5.03 -15.37 -46.53
C ARG A 759 -4.90 -16.53 -45.54
N ARG A 760 -3.69 -17.10 -45.39
CA ARG A 760 -3.43 -18.20 -44.43
C ARG A 760 -3.65 -17.81 -42.97
N PHE A 761 -3.65 -16.51 -42.66
CA PHE A 761 -3.93 -16.00 -41.32
C PHE A 761 -5.42 -15.94 -41.00
N GLY A 762 -6.30 -16.16 -41.99
CA GLY A 762 -7.74 -16.21 -41.81
C GLY A 762 -8.22 -17.55 -41.26
N THR A 763 -9.14 -17.50 -40.31
CA THR A 763 -9.86 -18.66 -39.79
C THR A 763 -11.30 -18.68 -40.34
N GLY A 764 -11.48 -19.15 -41.59
CA GLY A 764 -12.82 -19.35 -42.18
C GLY A 764 -13.48 -18.10 -42.81
N GLU A 765 -14.78 -17.92 -42.59
CA GLU A 765 -15.69 -17.00 -43.32
C GLU A 765 -15.48 -15.48 -43.08
N ARG A 766 -14.55 -15.07 -42.19
CA ARG A 766 -14.25 -13.65 -41.93
C ARG A 766 -13.00 -13.17 -42.69
N PRO A 767 -12.95 -11.91 -43.16
CA PRO A 767 -11.75 -11.35 -43.76
C PRO A 767 -10.59 -11.28 -42.73
N VAL A 768 -9.36 -11.42 -43.23
CA VAL A 768 -8.13 -11.25 -42.43
C VAL A 768 -7.92 -9.77 -42.16
N LYS A 769 -7.81 -9.38 -40.89
CA LYS A 769 -7.51 -7.99 -40.53
C LYS A 769 -6.01 -7.76 -40.56
N VAL A 770 -5.52 -6.92 -41.46
CA VAL A 770 -4.09 -6.64 -41.61
C VAL A 770 -3.81 -5.18 -41.27
N GLY A 771 -3.00 -4.97 -40.24
CA GLY A 771 -2.44 -3.69 -39.88
C GLY A 771 -1.23 -3.36 -40.74
N ILE A 772 -1.09 -2.12 -41.20
CA ILE A 772 0.08 -1.69 -41.98
C ILE A 772 0.69 -0.41 -41.41
N LEU A 773 2.00 -0.47 -41.15
CA LEU A 773 2.86 0.60 -40.67
C LEU A 773 3.86 0.94 -41.78
N THR A 774 3.65 2.09 -42.43
CA THR A 774 4.45 2.53 -43.58
C THR A 774 4.75 4.02 -43.46
N PRO A 775 5.84 4.51 -44.07
CA PRO A 775 5.99 5.93 -44.31
C PRO A 775 4.77 6.48 -45.05
N SER A 776 4.35 7.70 -44.72
CA SER A 776 3.16 8.35 -45.30
C SER A 776 3.29 8.61 -46.79
N ASP A 777 4.51 8.65 -47.32
CA ASP A 777 4.84 8.79 -48.73
C ASP A 777 5.17 7.46 -49.42
N SER A 778 5.01 6.32 -48.73
CA SER A 778 5.21 5.01 -49.31
C SER A 778 4.11 4.66 -50.32
N PRO A 779 4.46 4.09 -51.48
CA PRO A 779 3.49 3.47 -52.39
C PRO A 779 2.62 2.42 -51.70
N LEU A 780 3.16 1.62 -50.77
CA LEU A 780 2.38 0.65 -50.00
C LEU A 780 1.35 1.32 -49.06
N GLY A 781 1.68 2.50 -48.55
CA GLY A 781 0.81 3.30 -47.70
C GLY A 781 -0.28 4.05 -48.47
N ILE A 782 -0.06 4.34 -49.76
CA ILE A 782 -0.93 5.17 -50.61
C ILE A 782 -1.80 4.34 -51.56
N CYS A 783 -1.28 3.25 -52.14
CA CYS A 783 -2.00 2.44 -53.13
C CYS A 783 -3.22 1.71 -52.53
N THR A 784 -4.20 1.41 -53.38
CA THR A 784 -5.35 0.57 -52.99
C THR A 784 -4.89 -0.89 -53.05
N LEU A 785 -4.65 -1.50 -51.89
CA LEU A 785 -4.28 -2.90 -51.82
C LEU A 785 -5.50 -3.78 -52.14
N PRO A 786 -5.36 -4.85 -52.94
CA PRO A 786 -6.46 -5.78 -53.23
C PRO A 786 -7.19 -6.22 -51.96
N ALA A 787 -8.53 -6.22 -52.01
CA ALA A 787 -9.39 -6.35 -50.83
C ALA A 787 -10.07 -7.73 -50.68
N ASP A 788 -9.86 -8.66 -51.62
CA ASP A 788 -10.53 -9.97 -51.60
C ASP A 788 -10.09 -10.81 -50.39
N GLY A 789 -10.91 -10.77 -49.33
CA GLY A 789 -10.71 -11.50 -48.08
C GLY A 789 -9.78 -10.82 -47.08
N ILE A 790 -9.41 -9.54 -47.27
CA ILE A 790 -8.50 -8.78 -46.39
C ILE A 790 -9.12 -7.43 -46.00
N GLU A 791 -9.14 -7.12 -44.71
CA GLU A 791 -9.54 -5.83 -44.13
C GLU A 791 -8.28 -5.07 -43.69
N TRP A 792 -7.98 -3.95 -44.35
CA TRP A 792 -6.77 -3.16 -44.09
C TRP A 792 -7.00 -2.09 -43.03
N THR A 793 -6.10 -2.02 -42.04
CA THR A 793 -6.05 -0.93 -41.06
C THR A 793 -4.70 -0.23 -41.15
N ARG A 794 -4.70 1.06 -41.48
CA ARG A 794 -3.46 1.82 -41.72
C ARG A 794 -3.08 2.64 -40.49
N PHE A 795 -1.79 2.66 -40.16
CA PHE A 795 -1.21 3.59 -39.21
C PHE A 795 0.04 4.23 -39.85
N PRO A 796 -0.02 5.48 -40.30
CA PRO A 796 1.10 6.14 -41.00
C PRO A 796 2.23 6.52 -40.01
N LEU A 797 3.48 6.30 -40.41
CA LEU A 797 4.67 6.57 -39.59
C LEU A 797 5.37 7.93 -39.89
N GLY A 798 4.74 8.83 -40.67
CA GLY A 798 5.37 10.07 -41.13
C GLY A 798 6.15 9.88 -42.43
N ARG A 799 6.69 10.95 -43.01
CA ARG A 799 7.39 10.88 -44.31
C ARG A 799 8.75 10.21 -44.16
N THR A 800 9.22 9.56 -45.22
CA THR A 800 10.54 8.90 -45.25
C THR A 800 11.69 9.87 -44.91
N ALA A 801 11.55 11.15 -45.30
CA ALA A 801 12.52 12.20 -44.99
C ALA A 801 12.53 12.66 -43.51
N GLU A 802 11.56 12.22 -42.70
CA GLU A 802 11.32 12.63 -41.31
C GLU A 802 11.40 11.42 -40.33
N PRO A 803 12.55 10.73 -40.23
CA PRO A 803 12.69 9.52 -39.42
C PRO A 803 12.42 9.74 -37.92
N SER A 804 12.57 10.96 -37.40
CA SER A 804 12.19 11.30 -36.03
C SER A 804 10.68 11.12 -35.76
N VAL A 805 9.82 11.37 -36.76
CA VAL A 805 8.37 11.13 -36.66
C VAL A 805 8.08 9.63 -36.64
N THR A 806 8.77 8.86 -37.48
CA THR A 806 8.70 7.39 -37.47
C THR A 806 9.10 6.82 -36.11
N ALA A 807 10.18 7.32 -35.52
CA ALA A 807 10.63 6.92 -34.19
C ALA A 807 9.57 7.24 -33.12
N HIS A 808 8.98 8.43 -33.17
CA HIS A 808 7.92 8.85 -32.25
C HIS A 808 6.69 7.94 -32.30
N LEU A 809 6.31 7.51 -33.50
CA LEU A 809 5.06 6.82 -33.77
C LEU A 809 5.15 5.28 -33.76
N LEU A 810 6.35 4.69 -33.86
CA LEU A 810 6.52 3.24 -34.07
C LEU A 810 5.79 2.39 -33.02
N PHE A 811 6.05 2.62 -31.74
CA PHE A 811 5.43 1.82 -30.68
C PHE A 811 3.94 2.14 -30.48
N ASP A 812 3.54 3.40 -30.64
CA ASP A 812 2.13 3.82 -30.60
C ASP A 812 1.34 3.12 -31.71
N GLY A 813 1.90 3.05 -32.92
CA GLY A 813 1.31 2.35 -34.06
C GLY A 813 1.16 0.85 -33.84
N LEU A 814 2.22 0.18 -33.35
CA LEU A 814 2.17 -1.24 -32.99
C LEU A 814 1.08 -1.54 -31.97
N LEU A 815 1.01 -0.74 -30.89
CA LEU A 815 0.06 -0.90 -29.81
C LEU A 815 -1.37 -0.49 -30.21
N THR A 816 -1.53 0.44 -31.15
CA THR A 816 -2.82 0.88 -31.68
C THR A 816 -3.42 -0.17 -32.61
N LEU A 817 -2.63 -0.72 -33.54
CA LEU A 817 -3.09 -1.76 -34.45
C LEU A 817 -3.45 -3.05 -33.69
N GLU A 818 -2.64 -3.46 -32.71
CA GLU A 818 -2.98 -4.57 -31.81
C GLU A 818 -4.33 -4.32 -31.11
N ARG A 819 -4.55 -3.11 -30.59
CA ARG A 819 -5.81 -2.75 -29.92
C ARG A 819 -7.02 -2.79 -30.87
N GLN A 820 -6.82 -2.47 -32.15
CA GLN A 820 -7.85 -2.57 -33.17
C GLN A 820 -8.15 -4.02 -33.58
N GLY A 821 -7.42 -4.99 -33.04
CA GLY A 821 -7.69 -6.42 -33.21
C GLY A 821 -7.27 -6.94 -34.58
N VAL A 822 -6.18 -6.42 -35.15
CA VAL A 822 -5.60 -6.96 -36.39
C VAL A 822 -5.00 -8.34 -36.15
N ASP A 823 -5.07 -9.21 -37.16
CA ASP A 823 -4.54 -10.58 -37.15
C ASP A 823 -3.03 -10.63 -37.51
N LEU A 824 -2.53 -9.61 -38.21
CA LEU A 824 -1.13 -9.47 -38.65
C LEU A 824 -0.77 -7.98 -38.78
N ILE A 825 0.47 -7.62 -38.42
CA ILE A 825 1.02 -6.27 -38.68
C ILE A 825 2.15 -6.38 -39.72
N LEU A 826 2.05 -5.58 -40.77
CA LEU A 826 3.10 -5.38 -41.76
C LEU A 826 3.81 -4.06 -41.48
N ILE A 827 5.14 -4.08 -41.44
CA ILE A 827 5.98 -2.90 -41.26
C ILE A 827 6.92 -2.81 -42.44
N GLU A 828 6.92 -1.67 -43.12
CA GLU A 828 7.88 -1.41 -44.21
C GLU A 828 9.22 -0.94 -43.66
N GLU A 829 10.29 -1.33 -44.34
CA GLU A 829 11.64 -0.85 -44.02
C GLU A 829 11.77 0.68 -44.16
N VAL A 830 12.72 1.25 -43.43
CA VAL A 830 13.12 2.65 -43.57
C VAL A 830 14.64 2.72 -43.75
N PRO A 831 15.17 3.78 -44.40
CA PRO A 831 16.62 3.97 -44.51
C PRO A 831 17.28 3.98 -43.13
N GLU A 832 18.44 3.31 -42.99
CA GLU A 832 19.18 3.23 -41.71
C GLU A 832 20.11 4.43 -41.47
N GLU A 833 19.60 5.63 -41.77
CA GLU A 833 20.28 6.91 -41.55
C GLU A 833 19.58 7.68 -40.41
N ARG A 834 20.34 8.44 -39.60
CA ARG A 834 19.78 9.16 -38.44
C ARG A 834 19.02 8.22 -37.49
N GLU A 835 17.79 8.55 -37.09
CA GLU A 835 16.94 7.69 -36.24
C GLU A 835 16.53 6.38 -36.92
N GLY A 836 16.66 6.28 -38.26
CA GLY A 836 16.32 5.10 -39.04
C GLY A 836 17.04 3.83 -38.59
N LEU A 837 18.31 3.95 -38.20
CA LEU A 837 19.07 2.86 -37.60
C LEU A 837 18.44 2.35 -36.30
N ALA A 838 17.97 3.28 -35.44
CA ALA A 838 17.29 2.93 -34.21
C ALA A 838 15.93 2.28 -34.48
N ILE A 839 15.17 2.76 -35.46
CA ILE A 839 13.89 2.20 -35.90
C ILE A 839 14.10 0.76 -36.38
N MET A 840 14.99 0.55 -37.36
CA MET A 840 15.23 -0.77 -37.93
C MET A 840 15.79 -1.75 -36.89
N ASN A 841 16.55 -1.28 -35.89
CA ASN A 841 16.95 -2.11 -34.76
C ASN A 841 15.75 -2.69 -33.98
N ARG A 842 14.66 -1.93 -33.82
CA ARG A 842 13.45 -2.35 -33.10
C ARG A 842 12.58 -3.22 -33.98
N VAL A 843 12.35 -2.79 -35.22
CA VAL A 843 11.54 -3.52 -36.20
C VAL A 843 12.10 -4.92 -36.45
N LYS A 844 13.42 -5.05 -36.66
CA LYS A 844 14.09 -6.35 -36.85
C LYS A 844 13.96 -7.28 -35.62
N LYS A 845 13.80 -6.74 -34.41
CA LYS A 845 13.60 -7.53 -33.18
C LYS A 845 12.13 -7.88 -32.93
N ALA A 846 11.21 -7.02 -33.36
CA ALA A 846 9.78 -7.25 -33.25
C ALA A 846 9.29 -8.28 -34.28
N ALA A 847 9.83 -8.19 -35.51
CA ALA A 847 9.44 -9.01 -36.64
C ALA A 847 9.71 -10.50 -36.40
N GLY A 848 8.68 -11.33 -36.62
CA GLY A 848 8.83 -12.79 -36.64
C GLY A 848 9.32 -13.30 -37.99
N GLU A 849 9.08 -12.55 -39.07
CA GLU A 849 9.51 -12.89 -40.42
C GLU A 849 9.91 -11.63 -41.21
N CYS A 850 10.88 -11.79 -42.10
CA CYS A 850 11.33 -10.79 -43.06
C CYS A 850 10.96 -11.24 -44.48
N ARG A 851 10.52 -10.31 -45.32
CA ARG A 851 10.13 -10.56 -46.72
C ARG A 851 10.67 -9.47 -47.62
N TRP A 852 11.28 -9.86 -48.73
CA TRP A 852 11.68 -8.96 -49.81
C TRP A 852 10.59 -8.98 -50.86
N ILE A 853 10.03 -7.81 -51.17
CA ILE A 853 8.89 -7.67 -52.06
C ILE A 853 9.34 -6.93 -53.32
N GLN A 854 9.05 -7.50 -54.48
CA GLN A 854 9.26 -6.86 -55.78
C GLN A 854 7.93 -6.40 -56.33
N PHE A 855 7.87 -5.13 -56.76
CA PHE A 855 6.73 -4.56 -57.48
C PHE A 855 7.04 -4.56 -58.97
N ASN A 856 6.20 -5.20 -59.79
CA ASN A 856 6.32 -5.14 -61.24
C ASN A 856 5.56 -3.93 -61.80
N THR A 857 6.03 -3.36 -62.91
CA THR A 857 5.47 -2.15 -63.56
C THR A 857 4.03 -2.27 -64.06
N THR A 858 3.40 -3.44 -63.92
CA THR A 858 2.00 -3.71 -64.27
C THR A 858 1.04 -3.76 -63.08
N ASP A 859 1.53 -3.60 -61.85
CA ASP A 859 0.73 -3.69 -60.61
C ASP A 859 0.29 -2.31 -60.05
N GLY A 860 0.25 -1.29 -60.91
CA GLY A 860 -0.15 0.10 -60.59
C GLY A 860 -1.63 0.38 -60.84
#